data_AF-A0AAD9GYE2-F1
#
_entry.id   AF-A0AAD9GYE2-F1
#
_cell.length_a   1.000
_cell.length_b   1.000
_cell.length_c   1.000
_cell.angle_alpha   90.00
_cell.angle_beta   90.00
_cell.angle_gamma   90.00
#
_symmetry.space_group_name_H-M   'P 1'
#
loop_
_entity.id
_entity.type
_entity.pdbx_description
1 polymer ?
#
loop_
_entity_poly.entity_id
_entity_poly.type
_entity_poly.pdbx_seq_one_letter_code
_entity_poly.pdbx_strand_id
1 'polypeptide(L)'
;MKEIQRHTTHSGQIDYYADKQHLFTKWKKVQVSQQHQLSPLPLSRANEVDDSDNEVEPEDDSTNQPFGKLSPRSLFYHECVKNQILPEAIFSRINEITAPSSQPPTARVGPAPSLASVASMLISGRTKRRLSLQLQQFGLGDAKILALSKSLREFQALQVLDLSDNRLTDTSIIPLLQALATGRSPRSVKDKILAAASQTTRRNSSGEPQEGCILTVLNLSKNELGRKGCKQVASFLDVCRTLTYLDLSHTTLGGDDEAFAPVAVAIESHPSLKRVNLSHNSIGERGGILLGTMLTSPSCVVRVLDVSWNSIRRTGAVALGLAMRTNTSLKNLQMSMNRCGDGGGEQLAAALACNTTLAQLDLSHNALTGVSAVAFGFFLRQNQSLRTLDMKDNSLGEVGARALLRAIALGSRCEISLSVHDLETSSVGATTTTSSSIFDASLPSASSPFELRIGESPYAFAVASELLDAALYQGRCALAEISYEGSSGEIPRSAGTARRSGRAKSAKNKVVLAVDQERKCLYSVSDSNKAPWKLPAKGVLRATATFTAPPLSRGPVPWLDEASCLGLIQLVKRGFSSRDMMSLLDLVLADLHLTTTQATFFINHLHPLLPKMELLGRLWPCLIDGDNVFAFLQQHSTQSEQWRLIDRFGPVIMQFSTANPTGHWNLTLRDPRHRKLALWFASLNAHHTSALSRCQHKRTDCSQYGRGFHWRNVVFNQKRLQLTYTFFDRLPRDGVLEFDYVSPIRPEDKCVGDIPLESQNGTESDQTIMTDDELAALLAQVGAEVCAIYVPVHKRQNLKYHLVLFHLAIASRRVLTRQAHHVLQHFPKNYESGRLRALVAMHHAIVDLECFGELLERLAVPDRSRVYVTLGYLNTVMPLAVDMDFEVDFTHEDEKMLLRALVDLSIACPMDMIRIDSTRSTILIIYSMYQTNTVPATGRICFRYVTHQGGNRVDWLRARRQIYGHFLCGGRLKGLSDSAALALAAGVGSCDITTGNSSNPVDGGNSAAIPS
;
A
#
# COMPACT_ATOMS: atom_id res chain seq x y z
N MET A 1 -32.53 -8.50 -28.62
CA MET A 1 -33.61 -9.49 -28.34
C MET A 1 -34.31 -9.94 -29.62
N LYS A 2 -35.04 -9.08 -30.35
CA LYS A 2 -35.70 -9.47 -31.62
C LYS A 2 -34.75 -9.92 -32.74
N GLU A 3 -33.49 -9.47 -32.71
CA GLU A 3 -32.48 -9.82 -33.73
C GLU A 3 -31.72 -11.12 -33.39
N ILE A 4 -31.68 -11.48 -32.10
CA ILE A 4 -31.06 -12.73 -31.60
C ILE A 4 -31.99 -13.93 -31.87
N GLN A 5 -33.32 -13.71 -31.83
CA GLN A 5 -34.31 -14.76 -32.12
C GLN A 5 -34.36 -15.20 -33.59
N ARG A 6 -33.79 -14.43 -34.53
CA ARG A 6 -33.83 -14.77 -35.97
C ARG A 6 -32.71 -15.72 -36.41
N HIS A 7 -31.65 -15.88 -35.62
CA HIS A 7 -30.44 -16.62 -36.03
C HIS A 7 -30.13 -17.87 -35.18
N THR A 8 -31.11 -18.38 -34.44
CA THR A 8 -31.03 -19.66 -33.72
C THR A 8 -31.89 -20.72 -34.41
N THR A 9 -31.29 -21.82 -34.85
CA THR A 9 -32.03 -23.03 -35.25
C THR A 9 -32.41 -23.87 -34.02
N HIS A 10 -33.32 -24.84 -34.21
CA HIS A 10 -33.94 -25.62 -33.13
C HIS A 10 -33.00 -26.46 -32.23
N SER A 11 -31.69 -26.48 -32.50
CA SER A 11 -30.67 -27.18 -31.70
C SER A 11 -29.62 -26.28 -31.02
N GLY A 12 -29.75 -24.94 -31.08
CA GLY A 12 -29.03 -24.05 -30.16
C GLY A 12 -27.51 -23.89 -30.35
N GLN A 13 -26.98 -24.04 -31.56
CA GLN A 13 -25.61 -23.61 -31.90
C GLN A 13 -25.62 -22.29 -32.68
N ILE A 14 -24.66 -21.40 -32.39
CA ILE A 14 -24.39 -20.17 -33.13
C ILE A 14 -23.18 -20.45 -34.04
N ASP A 15 -23.38 -20.46 -35.36
CA ASP A 15 -22.28 -20.62 -36.31
C ASP A 15 -21.45 -19.34 -36.39
N TYR A 16 -20.18 -19.46 -36.02
CA TYR A 16 -19.16 -18.43 -36.12
C TYR A 16 -18.28 -18.74 -37.34
N TYR A 17 -18.13 -17.74 -38.23
CA TYR A 17 -17.29 -17.66 -39.44
C TYR A 17 -17.83 -18.21 -40.77
N ALA A 18 -18.24 -17.26 -41.63
CA ALA A 18 -17.70 -17.14 -42.99
C ALA A 18 -17.63 -15.64 -43.38
N ASP A 19 -16.70 -15.31 -44.25
CA ASP A 19 -16.49 -14.00 -44.92
C ASP A 19 -15.64 -12.92 -44.25
N LYS A 20 -14.36 -13.29 -44.12
CA LYS A 20 -13.21 -12.38 -44.04
C LYS A 20 -12.80 -11.81 -45.42
N GLN A 21 -13.75 -11.41 -46.28
CA GLN A 21 -13.41 -10.82 -47.60
C GLN A 21 -14.21 -9.59 -48.07
N HIS A 22 -15.23 -9.10 -47.34
CA HIS A 22 -16.06 -8.00 -47.87
C HIS A 22 -16.07 -6.66 -47.10
N LEU A 23 -15.25 -6.50 -46.05
CA LEU A 23 -15.15 -5.24 -45.29
C LEU A 23 -13.88 -4.42 -45.55
N PHE A 24 -13.00 -4.85 -46.48
CA PHE A 24 -11.80 -4.10 -46.87
C PHE A 24 -11.96 -3.26 -48.16
N THR A 25 -13.13 -3.28 -48.80
CA THR A 25 -13.41 -2.58 -50.06
C THR A 25 -14.27 -1.32 -49.91
N LYS A 26 -14.33 -0.72 -48.71
CA LYS A 26 -15.08 0.54 -48.51
C LYS A 26 -14.37 1.65 -47.74
N TRP A 27 -13.07 1.52 -47.49
CA TRP A 27 -12.26 2.58 -46.85
C TRP A 27 -10.97 2.92 -47.58
N LYS A 28 -10.88 2.58 -48.88
CA LYS A 28 -9.73 2.88 -49.75
C LYS A 28 -10.12 3.52 -51.09
N LYS A 29 -11.22 4.27 -51.11
CA LYS A 29 -11.70 5.04 -52.27
C LYS A 29 -12.22 6.44 -51.89
N VAL A 30 -11.48 7.14 -51.04
CA VAL A 30 -11.58 8.61 -50.91
C VAL A 30 -10.18 9.18 -50.83
N GLN A 31 -9.43 9.07 -51.92
CA GLN A 31 -8.39 10.03 -52.26
C GLN A 31 -7.94 9.85 -53.71
N VAL A 32 -8.10 10.94 -54.48
CA VAL A 32 -7.48 11.26 -55.79
C VAL A 32 -8.06 10.42 -56.95
N SER A 33 -8.64 10.98 -58.01
CA SER A 33 -8.26 12.14 -58.82
C SER A 33 -9.41 12.47 -59.79
N GLN A 34 -9.64 13.75 -60.13
CA GLN A 34 -9.52 14.27 -61.51
C GLN A 34 -10.14 15.66 -61.70
N GLN A 35 -9.35 16.50 -62.36
CA GLN A 35 -9.69 17.78 -62.94
C GLN A 35 -10.47 17.65 -64.26
N HIS A 36 -11.19 18.73 -64.56
CA HIS A 36 -11.55 19.32 -65.88
C HIS A 36 -12.77 18.86 -66.70
N GLN A 37 -13.74 19.80 -66.74
CA GLN A 37 -14.33 20.52 -67.89
C GLN A 37 -15.63 20.04 -68.61
N LEU A 38 -16.57 21.02 -68.65
CA LEU A 38 -17.59 21.40 -69.66
C LEU A 38 -19.08 21.02 -69.46
N SER A 39 -19.89 22.08 -69.61
CA SER A 39 -21.35 22.41 -69.56
C SER A 39 -22.32 21.52 -70.39
N PRO A 40 -23.68 21.58 -70.27
CA PRO A 40 -24.54 22.78 -70.08
C PRO A 40 -25.80 22.71 -69.17
N LEU A 41 -26.33 23.94 -68.94
CA LEU A 41 -27.59 24.47 -68.36
C LEU A 41 -28.91 23.68 -68.65
N PRO A 42 -30.07 23.89 -67.96
CA PRO A 42 -30.60 25.24 -67.63
C PRO A 42 -31.52 25.48 -66.39
N LEU A 43 -31.75 26.78 -66.15
CA LEU A 43 -32.95 27.49 -65.59
C LEU A 43 -33.33 27.20 -64.12
N SER A 44 -33.55 28.17 -63.22
CA SER A 44 -34.04 29.56 -63.27
C SER A 44 -33.85 30.12 -61.83
N ARG A 45 -33.69 31.40 -61.48
CA ARG A 45 -34.23 32.71 -61.91
C ARG A 45 -33.34 33.76 -61.19
N ALA A 46 -32.62 34.60 -61.94
CA ALA A 46 -32.90 36.03 -62.25
C ALA A 46 -32.56 37.02 -61.11
N ASN A 47 -31.88 38.17 -61.28
CA ASN A 47 -31.21 38.93 -62.37
C ASN A 47 -30.34 39.99 -61.62
N GLU A 48 -29.07 40.25 -61.97
CA GLU A 48 -28.54 41.24 -62.95
C GLU A 48 -28.89 42.71 -62.59
N VAL A 49 -27.99 43.69 -62.66
CA VAL A 49 -27.28 44.18 -63.87
C VAL A 49 -25.97 44.92 -63.50
N ASP A 50 -24.91 44.66 -64.26
CA ASP A 50 -23.73 45.52 -64.48
C ASP A 50 -23.97 46.32 -65.78
N ASP A 51 -23.40 47.52 -65.91
CA ASP A 51 -22.99 48.03 -67.23
C ASP A 51 -21.80 48.98 -67.13
N SER A 52 -21.01 48.97 -68.20
CA SER A 52 -19.62 49.39 -68.35
C SER A 52 -19.41 50.83 -68.83
N ASP A 53 -18.12 51.20 -68.84
CA ASP A 53 -17.41 52.10 -69.77
C ASP A 53 -17.22 53.61 -69.46
N ASN A 54 -15.93 53.94 -69.34
CA ASN A 54 -15.14 55.06 -69.87
C ASN A 54 -15.78 56.47 -69.98
N GLU A 55 -15.15 57.47 -69.33
CA GLU A 55 -14.20 58.43 -69.98
C GLU A 55 -13.87 59.62 -69.03
N VAL A 56 -12.55 59.87 -68.90
CA VAL A 56 -11.88 61.20 -68.91
C VAL A 56 -12.23 62.25 -67.83
N GLU A 57 -11.29 62.38 -66.87
CA GLU A 57 -10.57 63.60 -66.39
C GLU A 57 -11.26 65.00 -66.35
N PRO A 58 -11.01 65.81 -65.30
CA PRO A 58 -9.75 66.57 -65.25
C PRO A 58 -9.04 66.70 -63.88
N GLU A 59 -7.70 66.65 -63.97
CA GLU A 59 -6.68 67.61 -63.48
C GLU A 59 -6.73 68.07 -62.00
N ASP A 60 -5.77 67.65 -61.17
CA ASP A 60 -4.45 68.28 -60.91
C ASP A 60 -4.53 69.60 -60.10
N ASP A 61 -3.93 69.64 -58.89
CA ASP A 61 -2.55 70.12 -58.77
C ASP A 61 -1.95 69.97 -57.34
N SER A 62 -0.80 69.29 -57.32
CA SER A 62 0.45 69.48 -56.54
C SER A 62 0.49 70.03 -55.08
N THR A 63 1.19 69.30 -54.18
CA THR A 63 2.62 69.57 -53.81
C THR A 63 3.12 68.83 -52.54
N ASN A 64 4.22 68.08 -52.72
CA ASN A 64 5.43 67.94 -51.87
C ASN A 64 5.39 67.84 -50.31
N GLN A 65 5.72 66.64 -49.80
CA GLN A 65 6.72 66.24 -48.75
C GLN A 65 6.88 67.02 -47.40
N PRO A 66 7.58 66.55 -46.33
CA PRO A 66 7.97 65.19 -45.85
C PRO A 66 7.89 64.97 -44.29
N PHE A 67 8.20 63.74 -43.83
CA PHE A 67 8.80 63.30 -42.54
C PHE A 67 8.44 63.91 -41.15
N GLY A 68 8.13 63.02 -40.18
CA GLY A 68 8.45 63.17 -38.74
C GLY A 68 7.62 62.25 -37.82
N LYS A 69 8.09 61.60 -36.74
CA LYS A 69 9.36 61.51 -36.00
C LYS A 69 9.35 60.19 -35.18
N LEU A 70 10.53 59.58 -35.02
CA LEU A 70 10.75 58.22 -34.50
C LEU A 70 10.62 58.06 -32.97
N SER A 71 10.09 56.92 -32.54
CA SER A 71 10.06 56.42 -31.15
C SER A 71 11.35 55.66 -30.78
N PRO A 72 11.65 55.37 -29.49
CA PRO A 72 12.87 54.66 -29.05
C PRO A 72 13.08 53.25 -29.64
N ARG A 73 12.14 52.77 -30.46
CA ARG A 73 12.35 51.67 -31.41
C ARG A 73 13.54 51.91 -32.34
N SER A 74 13.97 53.15 -32.57
CA SER A 74 14.84 53.52 -33.70
C SER A 74 16.28 53.03 -33.67
N LEU A 75 16.91 52.76 -32.53
CA LEU A 75 18.33 52.33 -32.51
C LEU A 75 18.49 50.84 -32.86
N PHE A 76 17.68 49.96 -32.24
CA PHE A 76 17.61 48.54 -32.62
C PHE A 76 17.00 48.36 -34.02
N TYR A 77 16.05 49.22 -34.40
CA TYR A 77 15.42 49.23 -35.72
C TYR A 77 16.40 49.62 -36.83
N HIS A 78 17.22 50.66 -36.66
CA HIS A 78 18.10 51.15 -37.73
C HIS A 78 19.28 50.21 -38.01
N GLU A 79 19.71 49.39 -37.04
CA GLU A 79 20.81 48.43 -37.24
C GLU A 79 20.30 47.04 -37.70
N CYS A 80 19.14 46.58 -37.21
CA CYS A 80 18.52 45.32 -37.64
C CYS A 80 17.88 45.40 -39.03
N VAL A 81 17.32 46.56 -39.42
CA VAL A 81 16.74 46.79 -40.76
C VAL A 81 17.84 47.02 -41.81
N LYS A 82 18.92 47.76 -41.47
CA LYS A 82 20.05 47.99 -42.39
C LYS A 82 20.82 46.70 -42.72
N ASN A 83 20.74 45.69 -41.86
CA ASN A 83 21.40 44.39 -42.02
C ASN A 83 20.43 43.22 -42.34
N GLN A 84 19.14 43.48 -42.63
CA GLN A 84 18.10 42.46 -42.95
C GLN A 84 17.97 41.30 -41.94
N ILE A 85 18.08 41.56 -40.63
CA ILE A 85 18.22 40.49 -39.63
C ILE A 85 16.86 39.90 -39.21
N LEU A 86 15.77 40.67 -39.12
CA LEU A 86 14.48 40.23 -38.55
C LEU A 86 13.26 40.90 -39.24
N PRO A 87 12.18 40.17 -39.59
CA PRO A 87 10.93 40.77 -40.10
C PRO A 87 10.14 41.58 -39.06
N GLU A 88 9.32 42.53 -39.54
CA GLU A 88 8.64 43.61 -38.78
C GLU A 88 7.78 43.12 -37.61
N ALA A 89 7.20 41.91 -37.70
CA ALA A 89 6.36 41.31 -36.66
C ALA A 89 7.09 41.05 -35.32
N ILE A 90 8.41 40.95 -35.33
CA ILE A 90 9.25 40.57 -34.17
C ILE A 90 9.39 41.71 -33.15
N PHE A 91 9.29 42.97 -33.60
CA PHE A 91 9.41 44.16 -32.74
C PHE A 91 8.19 44.41 -31.83
N SER A 92 7.09 43.69 -32.04
CA SER A 92 5.90 43.75 -31.19
C SER A 92 6.06 43.05 -29.84
N ARG A 93 7.10 42.23 -29.65
CA ARG A 93 7.30 41.38 -28.46
C ARG A 93 8.51 41.73 -27.58
N ILE A 94 9.19 42.85 -27.83
CA ILE A 94 10.17 43.41 -26.87
C ILE A 94 9.38 44.09 -25.75
N ASN A 95 9.02 43.33 -24.72
CA ASN A 95 8.19 43.83 -23.63
C ASN A 95 9.05 44.51 -22.55
N GLU A 96 8.69 45.74 -22.18
CA GLU A 96 9.07 46.32 -20.88
C GLU A 96 8.27 45.60 -19.79
N ILE A 97 8.92 44.92 -18.84
CA ILE A 97 8.20 44.29 -17.72
C ILE A 97 7.87 45.36 -16.67
N THR A 98 6.61 45.75 -16.56
CA THR A 98 6.03 46.22 -15.28
C THR A 98 5.74 45.01 -14.41
N ALA A 99 6.10 45.11 -13.12
CA ALA A 99 5.98 44.03 -12.14
C ALA A 99 4.53 43.51 -11.99
N PRO A 100 4.30 42.27 -11.52
CA PRO A 100 2.95 41.79 -11.25
C PRO A 100 2.47 42.42 -9.93
N SER A 101 1.66 43.48 -10.00
CA SER A 101 0.83 43.92 -8.88
C SER A 101 -0.63 43.65 -9.21
N SER A 102 -1.27 42.91 -8.31
CA SER A 102 -2.72 42.82 -8.17
C SER A 102 -3.36 44.23 -8.14
N GLN A 103 -4.44 44.39 -8.92
CA GLN A 103 -5.36 45.54 -9.05
C GLN A 103 -5.02 46.62 -10.11
N PRO A 104 -6.03 47.13 -10.85
CA PRO A 104 -5.84 48.21 -11.82
C PRO A 104 -6.02 49.58 -11.14
N PRO A 105 -5.31 50.63 -11.59
CA PRO A 105 -5.84 51.97 -11.46
C PRO A 105 -5.92 52.70 -12.80
N THR A 106 -7.09 53.28 -13.00
CA THR A 106 -7.41 54.38 -13.92
C THR A 106 -6.57 55.64 -13.61
N ALA A 107 -5.96 56.29 -14.61
CA ALA A 107 -5.94 57.77 -14.76
C ALA A 107 -4.97 58.31 -15.85
N ARG A 108 -5.55 59.17 -16.70
CA ARG A 108 -5.07 60.39 -17.41
C ARG A 108 -3.64 60.50 -17.98
N VAL A 109 -3.62 60.79 -19.28
CA VAL A 109 -2.51 61.21 -20.13
C VAL A 109 -2.08 62.66 -19.84
N GLY A 110 -0.77 62.89 -19.72
CA GLY A 110 -0.09 64.19 -19.86
C GLY A 110 1.10 64.07 -20.84
N PRO A 111 1.59 65.16 -21.46
CA PRO A 111 2.48 65.10 -22.62
C PRO A 111 3.91 64.68 -22.26
N ALA A 112 4.51 63.85 -23.13
CA ALA A 112 5.84 63.26 -22.97
C ALA A 112 6.99 64.22 -23.39
N PRO A 113 8.18 64.11 -22.78
CA PRO A 113 9.36 64.91 -23.13
C PRO A 113 10.01 64.44 -24.45
N SER A 114 10.81 65.31 -25.07
CA SER A 114 11.32 65.16 -26.44
C SER A 114 12.50 64.18 -26.61
N LEU A 115 12.66 63.69 -27.85
CA LEU A 115 13.57 62.61 -28.32
C LEU A 115 15.02 62.65 -27.80
N ALA A 116 15.59 63.83 -27.57
CA ALA A 116 16.98 63.95 -27.10
C ALA A 116 17.15 63.47 -25.65
N SER A 117 16.09 63.57 -24.84
CA SER A 117 16.04 63.02 -23.48
C SER A 117 15.98 61.49 -23.48
N VAL A 118 15.33 60.88 -24.47
CA VAL A 118 15.12 59.41 -24.50
C VAL A 118 16.35 58.67 -25.01
N ALA A 119 17.06 59.22 -26.01
CA ALA A 119 18.32 58.66 -26.50
C ALA A 119 19.44 58.77 -25.44
N SER A 120 19.49 59.86 -24.69
CA SER A 120 20.38 60.00 -23.53
C SER A 120 19.94 59.15 -22.33
N MET A 121 18.66 58.77 -22.21
CA MET A 121 18.15 57.87 -21.15
C MET A 121 18.41 56.38 -21.40
N LEU A 122 18.59 55.94 -22.65
CA LEU A 122 18.97 54.56 -22.99
C LEU A 122 20.49 54.35 -22.90
N ILE A 123 21.27 55.41 -23.10
CA ILE A 123 22.76 55.39 -23.09
C ILE A 123 23.33 55.81 -21.72
N SER A 124 22.64 56.64 -20.95
CA SER A 124 23.03 56.98 -19.57
C SER A 124 22.28 56.10 -18.59
N GLY A 125 23.02 55.44 -17.69
CA GLY A 125 22.53 54.48 -16.69
C GLY A 125 21.65 55.07 -15.57
N ARG A 126 20.70 55.95 -15.90
CA ARG A 126 19.83 56.64 -14.93
C ARG A 126 18.42 56.07 -14.79
N THR A 127 18.01 55.06 -15.56
CA THR A 127 16.74 54.37 -15.30
C THR A 127 16.93 52.86 -15.15
N LYS A 128 16.55 52.34 -13.97
CA LYS A 128 16.51 50.90 -13.62
C LYS A 128 15.40 50.16 -14.39
N ARG A 129 15.32 50.30 -15.72
CA ARG A 129 14.33 49.57 -16.53
C ARG A 129 14.88 48.20 -16.90
N ARG A 130 14.19 47.14 -16.47
CA ARG A 130 14.59 45.73 -16.69
C ARG A 130 14.27 45.35 -18.13
N LEU A 131 15.27 44.93 -18.90
CA LEU A 131 15.11 44.58 -20.30
C LEU A 131 15.15 43.05 -20.47
N SER A 132 14.12 42.49 -21.09
CA SER A 132 14.02 41.06 -21.42
C SER A 132 13.95 40.88 -22.92
N LEU A 133 14.86 40.09 -23.48
CA LEU A 133 14.89 39.75 -24.91
C LEU A 133 14.50 38.29 -25.07
N GLN A 134 13.32 38.05 -25.65
CA GLN A 134 12.78 36.71 -25.91
C GLN A 134 12.69 36.48 -27.42
N LEU A 135 13.58 35.64 -27.94
CA LEU A 135 13.67 35.32 -29.35
C LEU A 135 13.56 33.79 -29.55
N GLN A 136 12.45 33.19 -29.14
CA GLN A 136 12.26 31.74 -29.26
C GLN A 136 11.74 31.35 -30.66
N GLN A 137 12.21 30.22 -31.22
CA GLN A 137 11.63 29.57 -32.43
C GLN A 137 11.70 30.37 -33.74
N PHE A 138 12.64 31.29 -33.89
CA PHE A 138 12.74 32.15 -35.08
C PHE A 138 13.64 31.57 -36.18
N GLY A 139 14.33 30.45 -35.94
CA GLY A 139 15.24 29.85 -36.92
C GLY A 139 16.32 30.84 -37.37
N LEU A 140 16.80 31.67 -36.44
CA LEU A 140 17.71 32.78 -36.73
C LEU A 140 19.01 32.31 -37.39
N GLY A 141 19.47 31.11 -37.03
CA GLY A 141 20.75 30.59 -37.50
C GLY A 141 21.93 31.46 -37.06
N ASP A 142 23.13 31.00 -37.38
CA ASP A 142 24.35 31.57 -36.81
C ASP A 142 24.64 33.00 -37.30
N ALA A 143 24.35 33.31 -38.57
CA ALA A 143 24.66 34.60 -39.17
C ALA A 143 23.90 35.77 -38.51
N LYS A 144 22.62 35.56 -38.19
CA LYS A 144 21.77 36.60 -37.59
C LYS A 144 22.10 36.83 -36.12
N ILE A 145 22.41 35.77 -35.36
CA ILE A 145 22.88 35.91 -33.97
C ILE A 145 24.27 36.51 -33.90
N LEU A 146 25.15 36.25 -34.87
CA LEU A 146 26.46 36.90 -34.93
C LEU A 146 26.31 38.42 -35.15
N ALA A 147 25.37 38.84 -35.98
CA ALA A 147 25.03 40.25 -36.11
C ALA A 147 24.40 40.81 -34.83
N LEU A 148 23.49 40.08 -34.19
CA LEU A 148 22.93 40.43 -32.88
C LEU A 148 24.01 40.59 -31.80
N SER A 149 25.04 39.74 -31.79
CA SER A 149 26.14 39.79 -30.82
C SER A 149 26.94 41.09 -30.89
N LYS A 150 27.01 41.73 -32.07
CA LYS A 150 27.66 43.03 -32.25
C LYS A 150 26.83 44.14 -31.63
N SER A 151 25.52 44.15 -31.87
CA SER A 151 24.58 45.13 -31.32
C SER A 151 24.31 44.95 -29.82
N LEU A 152 24.40 43.72 -29.30
CA LEU A 152 24.20 43.43 -27.87
C LEU A 152 25.24 44.09 -26.95
N ARG A 153 26.39 44.52 -27.47
CA ARG A 153 27.39 45.30 -26.73
C ARG A 153 26.85 46.64 -26.23
N GLU A 154 25.79 47.16 -26.85
CA GLU A 154 25.20 48.46 -26.50
C GLU A 154 24.12 48.36 -25.41
N PHE A 155 23.62 47.17 -25.11
CA PHE A 155 22.49 46.94 -24.20
C PHE A 155 22.94 46.56 -22.79
N GLN A 156 23.27 47.55 -21.97
CA GLN A 156 23.82 47.38 -20.61
C GLN A 156 22.79 46.97 -19.54
N ALA A 157 21.49 46.91 -19.87
CA ALA A 157 20.39 46.64 -18.92
C ALA A 157 19.68 45.28 -19.12
N LEU A 158 20.27 44.37 -19.92
CA LEU A 158 19.65 43.09 -20.26
C LEU A 158 19.71 42.10 -19.09
N GLN A 159 18.54 41.69 -18.58
CA GLN A 159 18.43 40.75 -17.45
C GLN A 159 17.96 39.36 -17.86
N VAL A 160 17.20 39.24 -18.95
CA VAL A 160 16.68 37.97 -19.45
C VAL A 160 17.04 37.87 -20.92
N LEU A 161 17.76 36.80 -21.28
CA LEU A 161 18.07 36.47 -22.66
C LEU A 161 17.57 35.06 -22.94
N ASP A 162 16.61 34.96 -23.85
CA ASP A 162 16.06 33.70 -24.31
C ASP A 162 16.26 33.55 -25.82
N LEU A 163 17.09 32.59 -26.20
CA LEU A 163 17.42 32.24 -27.58
C LEU A 163 17.07 30.78 -27.88
N SER A 164 16.07 30.21 -27.18
CA SER A 164 15.72 28.81 -27.38
C SER A 164 15.28 28.49 -28.81
N ASP A 165 15.67 27.33 -29.33
CA ASP A 165 15.17 26.77 -30.59
C ASP A 165 15.45 27.67 -31.82
N ASN A 166 16.72 28.04 -32.01
CA ASN A 166 17.15 28.90 -33.12
C ASN A 166 18.19 28.27 -34.05
N ARG A 167 18.47 26.96 -33.87
CA ARG A 167 19.48 26.21 -34.63
C ARG A 167 20.87 26.86 -34.53
N LEU A 168 21.23 27.31 -33.34
CA LEU A 168 22.52 27.93 -33.08
C LEU A 168 23.60 26.87 -32.88
N THR A 169 24.78 27.13 -33.42
CA THR A 169 25.99 26.31 -33.22
C THR A 169 27.04 27.08 -32.41
N ASP A 170 28.15 26.40 -32.06
CA ASP A 170 29.32 27.01 -31.44
C ASP A 170 29.79 28.31 -32.13
N THR A 171 29.57 28.44 -33.45
CA THR A 171 30.03 29.59 -34.23
C THR A 171 29.33 30.90 -33.85
N SER A 172 28.07 30.85 -33.42
CA SER A 172 27.30 32.02 -33.00
C SER A 172 27.27 32.20 -31.48
N ILE A 173 27.29 31.10 -30.72
CA ILE A 173 27.22 31.13 -29.26
C ILE A 173 28.52 31.68 -28.66
N ILE A 174 29.68 31.36 -29.24
CA ILE A 174 30.97 31.83 -28.71
C ILE A 174 31.08 33.37 -28.77
N PRO A 175 30.90 34.02 -29.94
CA PRO A 175 30.94 35.49 -30.02
C PRO A 175 29.86 36.17 -29.19
N LEU A 176 28.68 35.56 -29.09
CA LEU A 176 27.56 36.07 -28.28
C LEU A 176 27.93 36.15 -26.79
N LEU A 177 28.41 35.05 -26.22
CA LEU A 177 28.78 35.00 -24.81
C LEU A 177 30.00 35.89 -24.51
N GLN A 178 30.95 35.99 -25.45
CA GLN A 178 32.06 36.94 -25.33
C GLN A 178 31.59 38.40 -25.35
N ALA A 179 30.63 38.75 -26.20
CA ALA A 179 30.05 40.09 -26.25
C ALA A 179 29.32 40.43 -24.94
N LEU A 180 28.62 39.47 -24.35
CA LEU A 180 27.94 39.64 -23.05
C LEU A 180 28.91 39.72 -21.87
N ALA A 181 30.08 39.06 -21.96
CA ALA A 181 31.13 39.12 -20.94
C ALA A 181 31.94 40.41 -20.98
N THR A 182 32.10 41.05 -22.14
CA THR A 182 33.03 42.18 -22.39
C THR A 182 32.38 43.56 -22.33
N GLY A 183 31.24 43.72 -21.64
CA GLY A 183 30.35 44.89 -21.66
C GLY A 183 30.91 46.30 -21.32
N ARG A 184 32.23 46.53 -21.28
CA ARG A 184 32.86 47.86 -21.26
C ARG A 184 33.92 47.98 -22.37
N SER A 185 33.67 48.85 -23.34
CA SER A 185 34.72 49.53 -24.13
C SER A 185 34.90 50.95 -23.56
N PRO A 186 36.13 51.44 -23.32
CA PRO A 186 36.38 52.75 -22.71
C PRO A 186 35.90 53.87 -23.64
N ARG A 187 34.93 54.67 -23.15
CA ARG A 187 34.25 55.72 -23.95
C ARG A 187 34.97 57.08 -23.98
N SER A 188 36.22 57.18 -23.52
CA SER A 188 36.97 58.45 -23.52
C SER A 188 38.35 58.30 -24.18
N VAL A 189 38.70 59.26 -25.04
CA VAL A 189 40.05 59.38 -25.64
C VAL A 189 41.14 59.55 -24.56
N LYS A 190 40.79 60.02 -23.34
CA LYS A 190 41.72 60.07 -22.21
C LYS A 190 42.09 58.67 -21.66
N ASP A 191 41.20 57.68 -21.77
CA ASP A 191 41.44 56.33 -21.24
C ASP A 191 42.30 55.47 -22.17
N LYS A 192 42.36 55.80 -23.47
CA LYS A 192 43.29 55.15 -24.42
C LYS A 192 44.74 55.48 -24.11
N ILE A 193 45.01 56.68 -23.59
CA ILE A 193 46.36 57.12 -23.22
C ILE A 193 46.78 56.41 -21.91
N LEU A 194 45.85 56.19 -20.97
CA LEU A 194 46.14 55.48 -19.71
C LEU A 194 46.30 53.96 -19.91
N ALA A 195 45.51 53.35 -20.81
CA ALA A 195 45.62 51.92 -21.15
C ALA A 195 46.92 51.58 -21.91
N ALA A 196 47.43 52.51 -22.74
CA ALA A 196 48.73 52.35 -23.40
C ALA A 196 49.91 52.49 -22.43
N ALA A 197 49.78 53.35 -21.40
CA ALA A 197 50.81 53.54 -20.38
C ALA A 197 50.95 52.34 -19.41
N SER A 198 49.93 51.49 -19.29
CA SER A 198 49.88 50.40 -18.31
C SER A 198 50.42 49.05 -18.82
N GLN A 199 50.94 48.98 -20.05
CA GLN A 199 51.49 47.72 -20.61
C GLN A 199 52.90 47.36 -20.12
N THR A 200 53.49 48.17 -19.24
CA THR A 200 54.82 47.92 -18.68
C THR A 200 54.77 47.78 -17.15
N THR A 201 54.06 46.78 -16.64
CA THR A 201 54.43 46.13 -15.36
C THR A 201 53.62 44.86 -15.15
N ARG A 202 54.33 43.74 -14.96
CA ARG A 202 53.77 42.42 -14.61
C ARG A 202 53.31 42.40 -13.15
N ARG A 203 52.36 41.48 -12.90
CA ARG A 203 52.10 40.75 -11.64
C ARG A 203 51.93 41.63 -10.40
N ASN A 204 50.69 41.74 -9.92
CA ASN A 204 50.37 41.45 -8.52
C ASN A 204 48.86 41.25 -8.33
N SER A 205 48.58 40.42 -7.33
CA SER A 205 47.31 40.05 -6.72
C SER A 205 46.39 41.23 -6.39
N SER A 206 45.10 40.92 -6.22
CA SER A 206 43.95 41.77 -5.86
C SER A 206 43.40 42.66 -6.98
N GLY A 207 42.60 42.07 -7.87
CA GLY A 207 41.78 42.80 -8.85
C GLY A 207 40.46 43.24 -8.24
N GLU A 208 40.20 44.54 -8.29
CA GLU A 208 38.93 45.20 -8.02
C GLU A 208 37.77 44.56 -8.81
N PRO A 209 36.51 44.58 -8.30
CA PRO A 209 35.40 43.91 -8.96
C PRO A 209 35.09 44.63 -10.27
N GLN A 210 35.45 44.02 -11.39
CA GLN A 210 34.89 44.40 -12.69
C GLN A 210 33.35 44.32 -12.55
N GLU A 211 32.67 45.46 -12.69
CA GLU A 211 31.20 45.56 -12.67
C GLU A 211 30.63 44.68 -13.81
N GLY A 212 30.32 43.43 -13.47
CA GLY A 212 30.02 42.34 -14.39
C GLY A 212 28.59 42.37 -14.94
N CYS A 213 28.37 41.53 -15.96
CA CYS A 213 27.09 41.27 -16.61
C CYS A 213 25.93 41.17 -15.60
N ILE A 214 24.81 41.87 -15.84
CA ILE A 214 23.62 41.93 -14.96
C ILE A 214 22.59 40.83 -15.34
N LEU A 215 23.01 39.83 -16.11
CA LEU A 215 22.10 38.80 -16.62
C LEU A 215 21.63 37.88 -15.47
N THR A 216 20.33 37.66 -15.40
CA THR A 216 19.68 36.86 -14.35
C THR A 216 19.14 35.53 -14.89
N VAL A 217 18.76 35.49 -16.17
CA VAL A 217 18.17 34.33 -16.85
C VAL A 217 18.83 34.18 -18.22
N LEU A 218 19.42 33.02 -18.47
CA LEU A 218 19.97 32.63 -19.77
C LEU A 218 19.31 31.33 -20.23
N ASN A 219 18.61 31.38 -21.36
CA ASN A 219 18.02 30.20 -22.00
C ASN A 219 18.63 30.00 -23.39
N LEU A 220 19.39 28.91 -23.53
CA LEU A 220 20.01 28.47 -24.78
C LEU A 220 19.47 27.11 -25.24
N SER A 221 18.32 26.68 -24.70
CA SER A 221 17.77 25.35 -24.98
C SER A 221 17.51 25.08 -26.47
N LYS A 222 17.54 23.80 -26.87
CA LYS A 222 17.29 23.34 -28.25
C LYS A 222 18.22 23.98 -29.29
N ASN A 223 19.50 24.14 -28.93
CA ASN A 223 20.57 24.61 -29.81
C ASN A 223 21.74 23.63 -29.74
N GLU A 224 22.61 23.59 -30.74
CA GLU A 224 23.70 22.62 -30.79
C GLU A 224 24.96 23.20 -30.14
N LEU A 225 25.22 22.81 -28.89
CA LEU A 225 26.46 23.16 -28.19
C LEU A 225 27.49 22.03 -28.35
N GLY A 226 28.59 22.35 -29.03
CA GLY A 226 29.78 21.51 -29.07
C GLY A 226 30.71 21.75 -27.88
N ARG A 227 31.85 21.06 -27.87
CA ARG A 227 32.88 21.19 -26.81
C ARG A 227 33.37 22.63 -26.63
N LYS A 228 33.47 23.41 -27.71
CA LYS A 228 33.97 24.80 -27.63
C LYS A 228 32.90 25.73 -27.06
N GLY A 229 31.63 25.53 -27.42
CA GLY A 229 30.49 26.20 -26.82
C GLY A 229 30.42 25.96 -25.31
N CYS A 230 30.57 24.72 -24.85
CA CYS A 230 30.56 24.37 -23.42
C CYS A 230 31.67 25.08 -22.62
N LYS A 231 32.89 25.16 -23.16
CA LYS A 231 33.99 25.92 -22.53
C LYS A 231 33.69 27.41 -22.45
N GLN A 232 33.08 27.97 -23.49
CA GLN A 232 32.71 29.39 -23.48
C GLN A 232 31.58 29.66 -22.48
N VAL A 233 30.59 28.78 -22.37
CA VAL A 233 29.53 28.85 -21.33
C VAL A 233 30.16 28.83 -19.94
N ALA A 234 31.11 27.92 -19.68
CA ALA A 234 31.83 27.87 -18.42
C ALA A 234 32.56 29.19 -18.12
N SER A 235 33.32 29.72 -19.08
CA SER A 235 34.00 31.01 -18.91
C SER A 235 33.04 32.19 -18.71
N PHE A 236 31.84 32.13 -19.29
CA PHE A 236 30.80 33.14 -19.11
C PHE A 236 30.19 33.07 -17.70
N LEU A 237 29.98 31.87 -17.16
CA LEU A 237 29.50 31.66 -15.80
C LEU A 237 30.50 32.18 -14.75
N ASP A 238 31.81 32.08 -14.99
CA ASP A 238 32.83 32.66 -14.12
C ASP A 238 32.77 34.19 -14.06
N VAL A 239 32.44 34.83 -15.19
CA VAL A 239 32.33 36.29 -15.33
C VAL A 239 30.99 36.81 -14.81
N CYS A 240 29.89 36.10 -15.11
CA CYS A 240 28.53 36.53 -14.79
C CYS A 240 28.09 36.03 -13.40
N ARG A 241 28.39 36.81 -12.35
CA ARG A 241 28.05 36.43 -10.96
C ARG A 241 26.59 36.66 -10.56
N THR A 242 25.73 37.17 -11.45
CA THR A 242 24.33 37.50 -11.16
C THR A 242 23.32 36.46 -11.65
N LEU A 243 23.77 35.43 -12.39
CA LEU A 243 22.86 34.49 -13.02
C LEU A 243 22.11 33.65 -11.97
N THR A 244 20.80 33.51 -12.15
CA THR A 244 19.93 32.76 -11.24
C THR A 244 19.28 31.54 -11.88
N TYR A 245 19.04 31.60 -13.20
CA TYR A 245 18.47 30.52 -14.01
C TYR A 245 19.31 30.30 -15.27
N LEU A 246 19.70 29.05 -15.48
CA LEU A 246 20.41 28.60 -16.67
C LEU A 246 19.66 27.42 -17.29
N ASP A 247 19.29 27.54 -18.56
CA ASP A 247 18.68 26.46 -19.33
C ASP A 247 19.55 26.09 -20.53
N LEU A 248 20.07 24.86 -20.48
CA LEU A 248 20.86 24.22 -21.52
C LEU A 248 20.18 22.93 -21.99
N SER A 249 18.86 22.80 -21.86
CA SER A 249 18.16 21.57 -22.28
C SER A 249 18.25 21.36 -23.79
N HIS A 250 18.32 20.10 -24.25
CA HIS A 250 18.47 19.75 -25.67
C HIS A 250 19.66 20.45 -26.37
N THR A 251 20.83 20.46 -25.73
CA THR A 251 22.06 21.06 -26.28
C THR A 251 23.21 20.09 -26.53
N THR A 252 22.93 18.78 -26.53
CA THR A 252 23.89 17.73 -26.89
C THR A 252 25.20 17.73 -26.07
N LEU A 253 25.16 18.18 -24.82
CA LEU A 253 26.36 18.35 -23.96
C LEU A 253 27.16 17.06 -23.73
N GLY A 254 26.53 15.90 -23.84
CA GLY A 254 27.11 14.59 -23.48
C GLY A 254 27.59 13.72 -24.64
N GLY A 255 27.65 14.24 -25.88
CA GLY A 255 28.18 13.49 -27.04
C GLY A 255 29.68 13.15 -26.93
N ASP A 256 30.44 13.94 -26.17
CA ASP A 256 31.89 13.78 -25.96
C ASP A 256 32.21 13.70 -24.45
N ASP A 257 32.93 12.65 -24.03
CA ASP A 257 33.22 12.28 -22.63
C ASP A 257 33.81 13.39 -21.72
N GLU A 258 34.33 14.49 -22.28
CA GLU A 258 34.90 15.62 -21.50
C GLU A 258 34.23 16.98 -21.75
N ALA A 259 33.21 17.07 -22.62
CA ALA A 259 32.61 18.36 -22.98
C ALA A 259 31.84 19.00 -21.80
N PHE A 260 31.25 18.18 -20.93
CA PHE A 260 30.45 18.65 -19.80
C PHE A 260 31.28 19.10 -18.58
N ALA A 261 32.52 18.62 -18.42
CA ALA A 261 33.33 18.87 -17.22
C ALA A 261 33.55 20.36 -16.91
N PRO A 262 33.88 21.24 -17.88
CA PRO A 262 34.03 22.67 -17.62
C PRO A 262 32.75 23.33 -17.10
N VAL A 263 31.60 22.89 -17.60
CA VAL A 263 30.29 23.43 -17.21
C VAL A 263 29.95 23.01 -15.77
N ALA A 264 30.23 21.76 -15.41
CA ALA A 264 30.02 21.27 -14.04
C ALA A 264 30.85 22.07 -13.00
N VAL A 265 32.14 22.33 -13.29
CA VAL A 265 33.02 23.11 -12.41
C VAL A 265 32.58 24.58 -12.30
N ALA A 266 32.12 25.16 -13.41
CA ALA A 266 31.60 26.52 -13.39
C ALA A 266 30.30 26.63 -12.58
N ILE A 267 29.40 25.63 -12.65
CA ILE A 267 28.19 25.58 -11.83
C ILE A 267 28.53 25.41 -10.34
N GLU A 268 29.53 24.57 -10.01
CA GLU A 268 29.99 24.31 -8.65
C GLU A 268 30.45 25.58 -7.90
N SER A 269 31.14 26.47 -8.63
CA SER A 269 31.76 27.68 -8.07
C SER A 269 30.88 28.93 -8.18
N HIS A 270 29.72 28.83 -8.83
CA HIS A 270 28.87 29.99 -9.10
C HIS A 270 28.08 30.46 -7.85
N PRO A 271 28.15 31.74 -7.46
CA PRO A 271 27.60 32.21 -6.18
C PRO A 271 26.06 32.36 -6.14
N SER A 272 25.39 32.67 -7.25
CA SER A 272 23.94 32.97 -7.26
C SER A 272 23.05 32.00 -8.06
N LEU A 273 23.59 30.94 -8.65
CA LEU A 273 22.86 30.07 -9.56
C LEU A 273 21.92 29.15 -8.77
N LYS A 274 20.61 29.37 -8.89
CA LYS A 274 19.58 28.67 -8.09
C LYS A 274 18.90 27.56 -8.86
N ARG A 275 18.74 27.70 -10.18
CA ARG A 275 17.99 26.79 -11.04
C ARG A 275 18.80 26.46 -12.27
N VAL A 276 18.99 25.17 -12.54
CA VAL A 276 19.73 24.67 -13.69
C VAL A 276 18.92 23.58 -14.38
N ASN A 277 18.66 23.76 -15.68
CA ASN A 277 18.03 22.76 -16.53
C ASN A 277 19.06 22.20 -17.51
N LEU A 278 19.37 20.91 -17.36
CA LEU A 278 20.29 20.14 -18.18
C LEU A 278 19.60 18.95 -18.85
N SER A 279 18.27 18.95 -18.97
CA SER A 279 17.52 17.82 -19.53
C SER A 279 17.85 17.55 -21.01
N HIS A 280 17.69 16.30 -21.45
CA HIS A 280 17.88 15.88 -22.84
C HIS A 280 19.26 16.19 -23.44
N ASN A 281 20.34 16.02 -22.66
CA ASN A 281 21.70 16.32 -23.09
C ASN A 281 22.60 15.09 -23.29
N SER A 282 22.09 13.88 -23.04
CA SER A 282 22.85 12.62 -23.15
C SER A 282 24.16 12.63 -22.33
N ILE A 283 24.19 13.31 -21.18
CA ILE A 283 25.37 13.52 -20.32
C ILE A 283 26.14 12.21 -20.01
N GLY A 284 25.41 11.09 -19.92
CA GLY A 284 26.01 9.77 -19.71
C GLY A 284 26.47 9.54 -18.27
N GLU A 285 27.11 8.38 -18.08
CA GLU A 285 27.46 7.87 -16.76
C GLU A 285 28.58 8.66 -16.07
N ARG A 286 29.63 9.03 -16.83
CA ARG A 286 30.73 9.88 -16.34
C ARG A 286 30.26 11.28 -15.95
N GLY A 287 29.39 11.88 -16.75
CA GLY A 287 28.83 13.18 -16.42
C GLY A 287 27.91 13.13 -15.19
N GLY A 288 27.23 12.00 -14.94
CA GLY A 288 26.55 11.73 -13.67
C GLY A 288 27.47 11.74 -12.45
N ILE A 289 28.68 11.18 -12.58
CA ILE A 289 29.70 11.22 -11.52
C ILE A 289 30.16 12.67 -11.28
N LEU A 290 30.38 13.45 -12.34
CA LEU A 290 30.75 14.87 -12.24
C LEU A 290 29.65 15.72 -11.59
N LEU A 291 28.37 15.43 -11.89
CA LEU A 291 27.24 16.06 -11.20
C LEU A 291 27.22 15.68 -9.71
N GLY A 292 27.55 14.44 -9.36
CA GLY A 292 27.73 14.00 -7.98
C GLY A 292 28.82 14.78 -7.26
N THR A 293 30.01 14.95 -7.88
CA THR A 293 31.09 15.75 -7.27
C THR A 293 30.70 17.22 -7.10
N MET A 294 30.05 17.81 -8.11
CA MET A 294 29.54 19.18 -8.07
C MET A 294 28.55 19.41 -6.91
N LEU A 295 27.65 18.45 -6.66
CA LEU A 295 26.65 18.55 -5.58
C LEU A 295 27.23 18.26 -4.20
N THR A 296 28.35 17.54 -4.12
CA THR A 296 29.05 17.25 -2.86
C THR A 296 29.72 18.51 -2.30
N SER A 297 30.15 19.42 -3.18
CA SER A 297 30.83 20.65 -2.79
C SER A 297 29.91 21.62 -2.02
N PRO A 298 30.35 22.15 -0.87
CA PRO A 298 29.54 23.03 -0.03
C PRO A 298 29.31 24.42 -0.66
N SER A 299 30.06 24.78 -1.70
CA SER A 299 29.89 26.02 -2.47
C SER A 299 28.67 26.01 -3.38
N CYS A 300 28.10 24.83 -3.68
CA CYS A 300 26.99 24.70 -4.60
C CYS A 300 25.71 25.28 -3.99
N VAL A 301 25.14 26.31 -4.63
CA VAL A 301 23.93 27.02 -4.16
C VAL A 301 22.66 26.60 -4.92
N VAL A 302 22.79 25.61 -5.81
CA VAL A 302 21.71 25.14 -6.68
C VAL A 302 20.58 24.55 -5.82
N ARG A 303 19.35 25.01 -6.10
CA ARG A 303 18.12 24.60 -5.41
C ARG A 303 17.23 23.71 -6.28
N VAL A 304 17.25 23.90 -7.59
CA VAL A 304 16.48 23.12 -8.56
C VAL A 304 17.43 22.64 -9.65
N LEU A 305 17.51 21.33 -9.82
CA LEU A 305 18.33 20.70 -10.84
C LEU A 305 17.45 19.72 -11.64
N ASP A 306 17.34 19.95 -12.95
CA ASP A 306 16.73 19.01 -13.87
C ASP A 306 17.80 18.35 -14.74
N VAL A 307 17.92 17.03 -14.60
CA VAL A 307 18.83 16.17 -15.37
C VAL A 307 18.07 15.03 -16.04
N SER A 308 16.78 15.23 -16.33
CA SER A 308 15.94 14.26 -17.03
C SER A 308 16.48 13.90 -18.42
N TRP A 309 16.26 12.66 -18.87
CA TRP A 309 16.69 12.18 -20.21
C TRP A 309 18.20 12.34 -20.51
N ASN A 310 19.06 11.95 -19.57
CA ASN A 310 20.52 12.08 -19.72
C ASN A 310 21.31 10.78 -19.72
N SER A 311 20.64 9.62 -19.65
CA SER A 311 21.30 8.31 -19.61
C SER A 311 22.38 8.22 -18.52
N ILE A 312 22.11 8.76 -17.32
CA ILE A 312 23.04 8.75 -16.18
C ILE A 312 23.42 7.32 -15.76
N ARG A 313 22.53 6.34 -15.97
CA ARG A 313 22.76 4.91 -15.64
C ARG A 313 23.10 4.70 -14.17
N ARG A 314 23.60 3.51 -13.84
CA ARG A 314 23.78 3.04 -12.46
C ARG A 314 24.85 3.80 -11.69
N THR A 315 26.09 3.88 -12.18
CA THR A 315 27.17 4.45 -11.34
C THR A 315 27.05 5.96 -11.18
N GLY A 316 26.52 6.66 -12.19
CA GLY A 316 26.17 8.07 -12.08
C GLY A 316 25.08 8.31 -11.02
N ALA A 317 24.04 7.48 -10.98
CA ALA A 317 22.98 7.59 -9.97
C ALA A 317 23.49 7.27 -8.55
N VAL A 318 24.41 6.31 -8.41
CA VAL A 318 25.09 6.03 -7.13
C VAL A 318 25.89 7.24 -6.65
N ALA A 319 26.65 7.89 -7.54
CA ALA A 319 27.40 9.09 -7.21
C ALA A 319 26.48 10.25 -6.76
N LEU A 320 25.35 10.43 -7.44
CA LEU A 320 24.33 11.41 -7.04
C LEU A 320 23.71 11.06 -5.67
N GLY A 321 23.40 9.80 -5.40
CA GLY A 321 22.92 9.35 -4.10
C GLY A 321 23.92 9.68 -2.98
N LEU A 322 25.21 9.37 -3.17
CA LEU A 322 26.25 9.72 -2.20
C LEU A 322 26.36 11.24 -1.98
N ALA A 323 26.29 12.04 -3.04
CA ALA A 323 26.33 13.50 -2.96
C ALA A 323 25.13 14.08 -2.19
N MET A 324 23.94 13.48 -2.32
CA MET A 324 22.75 13.91 -1.59
C MET A 324 22.86 13.72 -0.08
N ARG A 325 23.78 12.88 0.41
CA ARG A 325 24.01 12.74 1.87
C ARG A 325 24.62 14.00 2.49
N THR A 326 25.42 14.74 1.73
CA THR A 326 26.13 15.93 2.22
C THR A 326 25.53 17.23 1.70
N ASN A 327 24.80 17.20 0.58
CA ASN A 327 24.21 18.40 0.01
C ASN A 327 23.10 18.98 0.91
N THR A 328 23.18 20.29 1.18
CA THR A 328 22.20 21.02 2.00
C THR A 328 21.48 22.14 1.23
N SER A 329 21.69 22.27 -0.08
CA SER A 329 21.17 23.37 -0.89
C SER A 329 19.95 22.94 -1.73
N LEU A 330 19.97 21.71 -2.23
CA LEU A 330 19.05 21.21 -3.24
C LEU A 330 17.68 20.93 -2.62
N LYS A 331 16.63 21.42 -3.30
CA LYS A 331 15.22 21.28 -2.89
C LYS A 331 14.40 20.48 -3.90
N ASN A 332 14.71 20.59 -5.19
CA ASN A 332 14.03 19.84 -6.26
C ASN A 332 15.08 19.20 -7.17
N LEU A 333 14.96 17.88 -7.34
CA LEU A 333 15.82 17.08 -8.22
C LEU A 333 14.94 16.28 -9.18
N GLN A 334 15.04 16.57 -10.48
CA GLN A 334 14.35 15.84 -11.54
C GLN A 334 15.33 14.95 -12.27
N MET A 335 15.12 13.63 -12.22
CA MET A 335 15.98 12.64 -12.86
C MET A 335 15.17 11.63 -13.68
N SER A 336 14.04 12.03 -14.23
CA SER A 336 13.21 11.13 -15.05
C SER A 336 13.99 10.56 -16.25
N MET A 337 13.67 9.34 -16.69
CA MET A 337 14.22 8.74 -17.91
C MET A 337 15.77 8.61 -17.94
N ASN A 338 16.39 8.22 -16.83
CA ASN A 338 17.86 8.08 -16.72
C ASN A 338 18.37 6.65 -16.58
N ARG A 339 17.48 5.65 -16.49
CA ARG A 339 17.81 4.22 -16.32
C ARG A 339 18.77 3.99 -15.15
N CYS A 340 18.51 4.62 -14.00
CA CYS A 340 19.33 4.48 -12.78
C CYS A 340 19.52 3.01 -12.36
N GLY A 341 18.49 2.17 -12.53
CA GLY A 341 18.46 0.80 -12.03
C GLY A 341 18.51 0.71 -10.51
N ASP A 342 18.40 -0.52 -9.97
CA ASP A 342 18.22 -0.71 -8.52
C ASP A 342 19.38 -0.22 -7.67
N GLY A 343 20.63 -0.46 -8.09
CA GLY A 343 21.80 0.01 -7.34
C GLY A 343 21.84 1.54 -7.17
N GLY A 344 21.34 2.30 -8.15
CA GLY A 344 21.19 3.75 -8.03
C GLY A 344 20.02 4.15 -7.13
N GLY A 345 18.87 3.48 -7.27
CA GLY A 345 17.68 3.70 -6.45
C GLY A 345 17.92 3.44 -4.95
N GLU A 346 18.60 2.35 -4.62
CA GLU A 346 18.95 2.01 -3.23
C GLU A 346 19.82 3.07 -2.56
N GLN A 347 20.81 3.62 -3.28
CA GLN A 347 21.70 4.66 -2.74
C GLN A 347 20.98 6.00 -2.59
N LEU A 348 20.09 6.34 -3.52
CA LEU A 348 19.21 7.51 -3.38
C LEU A 348 18.28 7.37 -2.18
N ALA A 349 17.68 6.19 -1.97
CA ALA A 349 16.85 5.92 -0.80
C ALA A 349 17.64 6.07 0.51
N ALA A 350 18.84 5.48 0.59
CA ALA A 350 19.71 5.62 1.75
C ALA A 350 20.15 7.07 2.00
N ALA A 351 20.31 7.86 0.93
CA ALA A 351 20.68 9.26 1.05
C ALA A 351 19.57 10.13 1.65
N LEU A 352 18.31 9.82 1.34
CA LEU A 352 17.16 10.50 1.92
C LEU A 352 17.09 10.35 3.45
N ALA A 353 17.62 9.28 4.03
CA ALA A 353 17.64 9.13 5.49
C ALA A 353 18.46 10.23 6.18
N CYS A 354 19.50 10.75 5.52
CA CYS A 354 20.36 11.80 6.06
C CYS A 354 20.00 13.20 5.52
N ASN A 355 19.43 13.29 4.31
CA ASN A 355 19.14 14.56 3.69
C ASN A 355 17.87 15.21 4.29
N THR A 356 18.00 16.45 4.77
CA THR A 356 16.89 17.21 5.38
C THR A 356 16.43 18.40 4.54
N THR A 357 16.89 18.54 3.30
CA THR A 357 16.68 19.74 2.47
C THR A 357 15.89 19.48 1.21
N LEU A 358 16.01 18.27 0.64
CA LEU A 358 15.29 17.87 -0.56
C LEU A 358 13.80 17.75 -0.24
N ALA A 359 12.98 18.43 -1.06
CA ALA A 359 11.54 18.49 -0.93
C ALA A 359 10.82 17.76 -2.07
N GLN A 360 11.42 17.73 -3.27
CA GLN A 360 10.84 17.09 -4.45
C GLN A 360 11.88 16.22 -5.17
N LEU A 361 11.52 14.98 -5.47
CA LEU A 361 12.35 14.03 -6.20
C LEU A 361 11.52 13.32 -7.27
N ASP A 362 11.93 13.42 -8.53
CA ASP A 362 11.32 12.70 -9.65
C ASP A 362 12.26 11.62 -10.17
N LEU A 363 11.81 10.37 -10.03
CA LEU A 363 12.47 9.15 -10.49
C LEU A 363 11.62 8.37 -11.49
N SER A 364 10.69 9.01 -12.19
CA SER A 364 9.87 8.37 -13.23
C SER A 364 10.72 7.74 -14.35
N HIS A 365 10.31 6.58 -14.86
CA HIS A 365 11.00 5.84 -15.93
C HIS A 365 12.50 5.58 -15.69
N ASN A 366 12.89 5.11 -14.51
CA ASN A 366 14.29 4.85 -14.16
C ASN A 366 14.68 3.36 -14.10
N ALA A 367 13.80 2.48 -14.56
CA ALA A 367 13.98 1.03 -14.49
C ALA A 367 14.26 0.55 -13.05
N LEU A 368 13.55 1.14 -12.09
CA LEU A 368 13.55 0.70 -10.69
C LEU A 368 12.63 -0.51 -10.55
N THR A 369 13.04 -1.47 -9.72
CA THR A 369 12.22 -2.64 -9.37
C THR A 369 11.75 -2.59 -7.91
N GLY A 370 11.03 -3.63 -7.46
CA GLY A 370 10.55 -3.70 -6.09
C GLY A 370 11.65 -3.67 -5.02
N VAL A 371 12.90 -4.01 -5.37
CA VAL A 371 14.06 -3.90 -4.46
C VAL A 371 14.27 -2.45 -4.03
N SER A 372 14.30 -1.53 -5.00
CA SER A 372 14.41 -0.09 -4.74
C SER A 372 13.23 0.43 -3.92
N ALA A 373 12.00 0.01 -4.26
CA ALA A 373 10.80 0.45 -3.56
C ALA A 373 10.78 0.04 -2.08
N VAL A 374 11.25 -1.17 -1.74
CA VAL A 374 11.41 -1.60 -0.34
C VAL A 374 12.42 -0.73 0.40
N ALA A 375 13.55 -0.39 -0.24
CA ALA A 375 14.54 0.51 0.35
C ALA A 375 13.95 1.92 0.59
N PHE A 376 13.25 2.50 -0.38
CA PHE A 376 12.53 3.77 -0.21
C PHE A 376 11.49 3.68 0.91
N GLY A 377 10.69 2.61 0.98
CA GLY A 377 9.70 2.42 2.03
C GLY A 377 10.32 2.45 3.44
N PHE A 378 11.50 1.88 3.62
CA PHE A 378 12.23 1.91 4.89
C PHE A 378 12.75 3.31 5.22
N PHE A 379 13.52 3.93 4.32
CA PHE A 379 14.22 5.19 4.59
C PHE A 379 13.33 6.42 4.57
N LEU A 380 12.22 6.42 3.82
CA LEU A 380 11.26 7.53 3.80
C LEU A 380 10.62 7.79 5.16
N ARG A 381 10.55 6.78 6.04
CA ARG A 381 10.03 6.95 7.41
C ARG A 381 10.93 7.83 8.27
N GLN A 382 12.22 7.90 7.95
CA GLN A 382 13.20 8.71 8.69
C GLN A 382 13.28 10.14 8.16
N ASN A 383 12.88 10.37 6.91
CA ASN A 383 12.93 11.67 6.28
C ASN A 383 11.66 12.50 6.56
N GLN A 384 11.82 13.74 7.01
CA GLN A 384 10.72 14.67 7.25
C GLN A 384 10.67 15.86 6.27
N SER A 385 11.69 16.02 5.42
CA SER A 385 11.81 17.13 4.46
C SER A 385 11.15 16.83 3.13
N LEU A 386 11.19 15.58 2.67
CA LEU A 386 10.67 15.18 1.36
C LEU A 386 9.15 15.26 1.35
N ARG A 387 8.62 16.06 0.43
CA ARG A 387 7.18 16.28 0.27
C ARG A 387 6.61 15.52 -0.90
N THR A 388 7.34 15.36 -2.01
CA THR A 388 6.84 14.68 -3.21
C THR A 388 7.90 13.74 -3.78
N LEU A 389 7.51 12.49 -4.04
CA LEU A 389 8.31 11.46 -4.70
C LEU A 389 7.52 10.92 -5.89
N ASP A 390 7.99 11.18 -7.10
CA ASP A 390 7.41 10.58 -8.31
C ASP A 390 8.22 9.34 -8.71
N MET A 391 7.55 8.19 -8.82
CA MET A 391 8.13 6.93 -9.26
C MET A 391 7.30 6.25 -10.35
N LYS A 392 6.46 7.00 -11.07
CA LYS A 392 5.65 6.47 -12.17
C LYS A 392 6.49 5.72 -13.21
N ASP A 393 5.90 4.68 -13.77
CA ASP A 393 6.43 3.92 -14.90
C ASP A 393 7.79 3.28 -14.60
N ASN A 394 7.86 2.66 -13.42
CA ASN A 394 8.94 1.79 -12.95
C ASN A 394 8.38 0.40 -12.63
N SER A 395 9.10 -0.68 -12.93
CA SER A 395 8.62 -2.06 -12.67
C SER A 395 8.68 -2.47 -11.18
N LEU A 396 8.02 -1.73 -10.29
CA LEU A 396 8.08 -1.89 -8.83
C LEU A 396 7.45 -3.20 -8.34
N GLY A 397 6.42 -3.69 -9.04
CA GLY A 397 5.62 -4.85 -8.65
C GLY A 397 4.76 -4.60 -7.39
N GLU A 398 3.88 -5.57 -7.10
CA GLU A 398 2.96 -5.48 -5.96
C GLU A 398 3.69 -5.38 -4.61
N VAL A 399 4.76 -6.17 -4.41
CA VAL A 399 5.49 -6.21 -3.14
C VAL A 399 6.19 -4.88 -2.85
N GLY A 400 6.85 -4.29 -3.87
CA GLY A 400 7.54 -3.02 -3.75
C GLY A 400 6.56 -1.87 -3.46
N ALA A 401 5.46 -1.82 -4.20
CA ALA A 401 4.43 -0.80 -3.98
C ALA A 401 3.77 -0.92 -2.59
N ARG A 402 3.58 -2.14 -2.08
CA ARG A 402 3.07 -2.36 -0.70
C ARG A 402 4.02 -1.81 0.36
N ALA A 403 5.33 -1.95 0.18
CA ALA A 403 6.32 -1.40 1.10
C ALA A 403 6.26 0.14 1.19
N LEU A 404 6.03 0.82 0.06
CA LEU A 404 5.85 2.27 0.01
C LEU A 404 4.55 2.72 0.69
N LEU A 405 3.46 2.01 0.44
CA LEU A 405 2.17 2.29 1.08
C LEU A 405 2.24 2.10 2.59
N ARG A 406 2.96 1.07 3.04
CA ARG A 406 3.23 0.85 4.46
C ARG A 406 4.01 2.01 5.08
N ALA A 407 4.95 2.60 4.36
CA ALA A 407 5.69 3.77 4.84
C ALA A 407 4.77 4.99 5.07
N ILE A 408 3.81 5.22 4.17
CA ILE A 408 2.78 6.25 4.34
C ILE A 408 1.89 5.92 5.54
N ALA A 409 1.46 4.67 5.64
CA ALA A 409 0.57 4.23 6.71
C ALA A 409 1.24 4.36 8.11
N LEU A 410 2.57 4.20 8.20
CA LEU A 410 3.38 4.42 9.41
C LEU A 410 3.74 5.90 9.66
N GLY A 411 3.15 6.85 8.94
CA GLY A 411 3.27 8.29 9.23
C GLY A 411 4.25 9.08 8.36
N SER A 412 4.72 8.54 7.23
CA SER A 412 5.49 9.33 6.27
C SER A 412 4.65 10.46 5.68
N ARG A 413 5.21 11.68 5.65
CA ARG A 413 4.55 12.89 5.12
C ARG A 413 4.73 13.06 3.60
N CYS A 414 5.40 12.12 2.95
CA CYS A 414 5.65 12.15 1.52
C CYS A 414 4.50 11.44 0.78
N GLU A 415 3.64 12.16 0.05
CA GLU A 415 3.96 12.52 -1.32
C GLU A 415 4.16 11.50 -2.45
N ILE A 416 3.78 10.21 -2.36
CA ILE A 416 4.21 9.22 -3.37
C ILE A 416 3.24 9.14 -4.56
N SER A 417 3.78 9.26 -5.78
CA SER A 417 3.05 9.01 -7.03
C SER A 417 3.55 7.74 -7.72
N LEU A 418 2.63 6.83 -8.06
CA LEU A 418 2.88 5.51 -8.68
C LEU A 418 2.00 5.34 -9.93
N SER A 419 2.41 4.51 -10.90
CA SER A 419 1.54 4.11 -12.01
C SER A 419 1.07 2.65 -11.83
N VAL A 420 -0.05 2.27 -12.46
CA VAL A 420 -0.63 0.93 -12.28
C VAL A 420 0.08 -0.13 -13.14
N HIS A 421 0.67 0.27 -14.26
CA HIS A 421 1.54 -0.60 -15.07
C HIS A 421 2.73 -1.14 -14.27
N ASP A 422 3.14 -0.41 -13.24
CA ASP A 422 4.21 -0.80 -12.32
C ASP A 422 3.85 -2.07 -11.52
N LEU A 423 2.55 -2.38 -11.35
CA LEU A 423 2.05 -3.48 -10.51
C LEU A 423 1.92 -4.82 -11.26
N GLU A 424 1.56 -4.79 -12.55
CA GLU A 424 1.16 -5.98 -13.32
C GLU A 424 2.34 -6.90 -13.71
N THR A 425 3.57 -6.39 -13.68
CA THR A 425 4.76 -7.08 -14.24
C THR A 425 5.35 -8.19 -13.37
N SER A 426 4.77 -8.52 -12.22
CA SER A 426 5.29 -9.58 -11.34
C SER A 426 4.78 -11.00 -11.63
N SER A 427 3.83 -11.16 -12.56
CA SER A 427 3.18 -12.47 -12.83
C SER A 427 3.49 -13.11 -14.18
N VAL A 428 4.11 -12.40 -15.13
CA VAL A 428 4.36 -12.93 -16.48
C VAL A 428 5.82 -12.71 -16.89
N GLY A 429 6.61 -13.79 -16.87
CA GLY A 429 7.79 -13.92 -17.73
C GLY A 429 9.07 -13.25 -17.26
N ALA A 430 9.69 -13.76 -16.20
CA ALA A 430 11.14 -13.64 -16.03
C ALA A 430 11.76 -15.04 -15.96
N THR A 431 11.81 -15.72 -17.12
CA THR A 431 12.81 -16.75 -17.39
C THR A 431 14.18 -16.06 -17.55
N THR A 432 14.71 -15.54 -16.47
CA THR A 432 16.14 -15.24 -16.30
C THR A 432 16.50 -15.63 -14.87
N THR A 433 17.08 -16.81 -14.78
CA THR A 433 18.01 -17.28 -13.74
C THR A 433 18.42 -16.23 -12.70
N THR A 434 18.17 -16.53 -11.42
CA THR A 434 18.79 -15.97 -10.20
C THR A 434 18.28 -14.66 -9.57
N SER A 435 17.01 -14.25 -9.74
CA SER A 435 16.45 -13.20 -8.88
C SER A 435 15.95 -13.77 -7.54
N SER A 436 16.63 -13.39 -6.45
CA SER A 436 16.12 -13.53 -5.09
C SER A 436 14.69 -13.00 -5.01
N SER A 437 13.77 -13.75 -4.41
CA SER A 437 12.41 -13.25 -4.15
C SER A 437 12.49 -11.91 -3.42
N ILE A 438 11.81 -10.88 -3.95
CA ILE A 438 11.72 -9.57 -3.30
C ILE A 438 11.16 -9.77 -1.90
N PHE A 439 11.76 -9.11 -0.90
CA PHE A 439 11.36 -9.25 0.49
C PHE A 439 9.96 -8.68 0.70
N ASP A 440 9.03 -9.53 1.14
CA ASP A 440 7.69 -9.14 1.51
C ASP A 440 7.58 -9.00 3.04
N ALA A 441 7.41 -7.77 3.51
CA ALA A 441 7.32 -7.48 4.94
C ALA A 441 5.99 -7.93 5.58
N SER A 442 4.99 -8.33 4.77
CA SER A 442 3.74 -8.93 5.25
C SER A 442 3.94 -10.38 5.70
N LEU A 443 4.77 -11.14 4.97
CA LEU A 443 5.12 -12.53 5.23
C LEU A 443 6.65 -12.77 5.10
N PRO A 444 7.44 -12.35 6.10
CA PRO A 444 8.90 -12.50 6.06
C PRO A 444 9.38 -13.96 5.92
N SER A 445 8.62 -14.91 6.49
CA SER A 445 8.92 -16.35 6.44
C SER A 445 9.02 -16.90 5.01
N ALA A 446 8.32 -16.30 4.03
CA ALA A 446 8.32 -16.79 2.66
C ALA A 446 9.70 -16.70 1.97
N SER A 447 10.53 -15.73 2.38
CA SER A 447 11.89 -15.52 1.85
C SER A 447 12.98 -16.19 2.71
N SER A 448 12.60 -17.00 3.69
CA SER A 448 13.49 -17.80 4.53
C SER A 448 14.18 -18.92 3.71
N PRO A 449 15.49 -19.19 3.92
CA PRO A 449 16.42 -18.56 4.88
C PRO A 449 17.12 -17.29 4.32
N PHE A 450 17.54 -16.39 5.22
CA PHE A 450 18.18 -15.11 4.87
C PHE A 450 19.71 -15.16 5.00
N GLU A 451 20.41 -14.63 3.99
CA GLU A 451 21.85 -14.30 4.04
C GLU A 451 22.04 -12.85 3.55
N LEU A 452 22.04 -11.89 4.48
CA LEU A 452 22.00 -10.46 4.20
C LEU A 452 23.39 -9.84 4.38
N ARG A 453 23.91 -9.20 3.33
CA ARG A 453 25.20 -8.50 3.33
C ARG A 453 25.00 -7.00 3.55
N ILE A 454 24.99 -6.60 4.82
CA ILE A 454 24.57 -5.27 5.28
C ILE A 454 25.47 -4.13 4.74
N GLY A 455 26.70 -4.43 4.34
CA GLY A 455 27.66 -3.43 3.83
C GLY A 455 27.74 -3.31 2.30
N GLU A 456 27.15 -4.22 1.53
CA GLU A 456 27.24 -4.21 0.06
C GLU A 456 26.07 -3.44 -0.58
N SER A 457 24.87 -3.56 0.01
CA SER A 457 23.65 -2.94 -0.53
C SER A 457 22.78 -2.32 0.58
N PRO A 458 22.30 -1.07 0.42
CA PRO A 458 21.35 -0.47 1.36
C PRO A 458 20.05 -1.27 1.49
N TYR A 459 19.64 -1.99 0.44
CA TYR A 459 18.50 -2.90 0.50
C TYR A 459 18.70 -4.00 1.56
N ALA A 460 19.89 -4.61 1.66
CA ALA A 460 20.14 -5.65 2.66
C ALA A 460 20.04 -5.11 4.10
N PHE A 461 20.45 -3.86 4.34
CA PHE A 461 20.26 -3.20 5.63
C PHE A 461 18.78 -2.94 5.94
N ALA A 462 18.01 -2.47 4.95
CA ALA A 462 16.58 -2.23 5.09
C ALA A 462 15.83 -3.55 5.38
N VAL A 463 16.13 -4.62 4.65
CA VAL A 463 15.53 -5.95 4.88
C VAL A 463 15.91 -6.50 6.25
N ALA A 464 17.17 -6.39 6.67
CA ALA A 464 17.59 -6.84 7.99
C ALA A 464 16.84 -6.08 9.10
N SER A 465 16.69 -4.77 8.96
CA SER A 465 15.97 -3.94 9.93
C SER A 465 14.48 -4.27 9.97
N GLU A 466 13.83 -4.38 8.81
CA GLU A 466 12.41 -4.79 8.73
C GLU A 466 12.17 -6.20 9.27
N LEU A 467 13.09 -7.14 9.03
CA LEU A 467 13.00 -8.50 9.55
C LEU A 467 13.06 -8.49 11.09
N LEU A 468 13.96 -7.69 11.67
CA LEU A 468 14.04 -7.51 13.12
C LEU A 468 12.79 -6.82 13.66
N ASP A 469 12.27 -5.79 12.99
CA ASP A 469 11.05 -5.11 13.39
C ASP A 469 9.83 -6.03 13.35
N ALA A 470 9.73 -6.86 12.30
CA ALA A 470 8.68 -7.86 12.14
C ALA A 470 8.73 -8.93 13.24
N ALA A 471 9.93 -9.32 13.68
CA ALA A 471 10.10 -10.30 14.74
C ALA A 471 9.90 -9.74 16.15
N LEU A 472 10.51 -8.58 16.45
CA LEU A 472 10.60 -8.03 17.81
C LEU A 472 9.39 -7.17 18.20
N TYR A 473 8.88 -6.35 17.28
CA TYR A 473 7.81 -5.40 17.59
C TYR A 473 6.44 -5.89 17.12
N GLN A 474 6.37 -6.51 15.94
CA GLN A 474 5.09 -6.87 15.31
C GLN A 474 4.68 -8.32 15.57
N GLY A 475 5.60 -9.19 15.99
CA GLY A 475 5.32 -10.61 16.27
C GLY A 475 4.90 -11.43 15.04
N ARG A 476 5.30 -11.02 13.83
CA ARG A 476 4.93 -11.68 12.56
C ARG A 476 5.83 -12.87 12.20
N CYS A 477 7.04 -12.92 12.76
CA CYS A 477 7.92 -14.06 12.58
C CYS A 477 8.75 -14.33 13.84
N ALA A 478 9.10 -15.59 14.06
CA ALA A 478 10.13 -15.99 15.00
C ALA A 478 11.44 -16.20 14.23
N LEU A 479 12.54 -15.70 14.79
CA LEU A 479 13.87 -15.87 14.23
C LEU A 479 14.60 -16.99 14.96
N ALA A 480 15.16 -17.91 14.18
CA ALA A 480 16.03 -18.99 14.64
C ALA A 480 17.38 -18.95 13.89
N GLU A 481 18.38 -19.61 14.45
CA GLU A 481 19.73 -19.75 13.87
C GLU A 481 20.41 -18.42 13.49
N ILE A 482 20.21 -17.38 14.31
CA ILE A 482 20.74 -16.04 14.02
C ILE A 482 22.25 -16.04 14.25
N SER A 483 23.00 -15.73 13.19
CA SER A 483 24.44 -15.52 13.29
C SER A 483 24.91 -14.32 12.49
N TYR A 484 25.89 -13.62 13.02
CA TYR A 484 26.47 -12.44 12.41
C TYR A 484 27.99 -12.63 12.24
N GLU A 485 28.49 -12.35 11.04
CA GLU A 485 29.93 -12.35 10.73
C GLU A 485 30.39 -10.92 10.42
N GLY A 486 31.35 -10.42 11.21
CA GLY A 486 31.94 -9.10 11.00
C GLY A 486 32.86 -9.06 9.76
N SER A 487 32.73 -8.02 8.93
CA SER A 487 33.62 -7.79 7.79
C SER A 487 34.92 -7.11 8.26
N SER A 488 36.06 -7.80 8.10
CA SER A 488 37.39 -7.21 8.29
C SER A 488 37.66 -6.19 7.18
N GLY A 489 37.82 -4.92 7.52
CA GLY A 489 38.30 -3.91 6.58
C GLY A 489 39.82 -4.01 6.41
N GLU A 490 40.28 -4.56 5.29
CA GLU A 490 41.61 -4.26 4.75
C GLU A 490 41.51 -3.94 3.26
N ILE A 491 42.06 -2.77 2.92
CA ILE A 491 42.27 -2.26 1.56
C ILE A 491 43.34 -3.15 0.90
N PRO A 492 43.14 -3.69 -0.31
CA PRO A 492 44.24 -4.36 -1.01
C PRO A 492 45.24 -3.29 -1.47
N ARG A 493 46.29 -3.07 -0.68
CA ARG A 493 47.46 -2.34 -1.15
C ARG A 493 48.21 -3.21 -2.15
N SER A 494 48.61 -2.53 -3.22
CA SER A 494 49.28 -3.00 -4.44
C SER A 494 50.28 -4.14 -4.27
N ALA A 495 50.27 -5.00 -5.29
CA ALA A 495 51.22 -6.07 -5.56
C ALA A 495 52.69 -5.70 -5.27
N GLY A 496 53.41 -6.62 -4.61
CA GLY A 496 54.86 -6.56 -4.47
C GLY A 496 55.44 -7.57 -3.46
N THR A 497 55.90 -8.71 -3.98
CA THR A 497 56.93 -9.62 -3.43
C THR A 497 56.64 -10.56 -2.23
N ALA A 498 56.69 -11.85 -2.58
CA ALA A 498 56.70 -13.11 -1.82
C ALA A 498 57.44 -13.19 -0.47
N ARG A 499 56.89 -13.97 0.49
CA ARG A 499 57.39 -15.32 0.87
C ARG A 499 56.54 -16.02 1.95
N ARG A 500 56.54 -17.36 1.86
CA ARG A 500 55.91 -18.41 2.68
C ARG A 500 55.94 -18.21 4.21
N SER A 501 54.82 -18.48 4.90
CA SER A 501 54.63 -19.59 5.85
C SER A 501 53.40 -19.36 6.77
N GLY A 502 52.76 -20.44 7.23
CA GLY A 502 51.82 -20.40 8.35
C GLY A 502 50.34 -20.59 7.98
N ARG A 503 49.87 -21.83 8.06
CA ARG A 503 48.46 -22.22 8.04
C ARG A 503 47.79 -21.78 9.36
N ALA A 504 47.46 -20.49 9.49
CA ALA A 504 46.69 -19.96 10.62
C ALA A 504 45.19 -20.01 10.29
N LYS A 505 44.44 -20.81 11.05
CA LYS A 505 42.97 -20.79 11.06
C LYS A 505 42.51 -19.40 11.51
N SER A 506 42.14 -18.53 10.58
CA SER A 506 41.37 -17.32 10.89
C SER A 506 39.98 -17.75 11.34
N ALA A 507 39.83 -18.00 12.65
CA ALA A 507 38.53 -18.12 13.30
C ALA A 507 37.83 -16.75 13.15
N LYS A 508 37.03 -16.63 12.09
CA LYS A 508 36.21 -15.45 11.81
C LYS A 508 35.32 -15.20 13.01
N ASN A 509 35.22 -13.94 13.44
CA ASN A 509 34.48 -13.51 14.62
C ASN A 509 32.95 -13.68 14.36
N LYS A 510 32.46 -14.92 14.43
CA LYS A 510 31.06 -15.30 14.23
C LYS A 510 30.34 -15.18 15.57
N VAL A 511 29.40 -14.24 15.66
CA VAL A 511 28.57 -14.03 16.85
C VAL A 511 27.24 -14.76 16.64
N VAL A 512 26.88 -15.64 17.57
CA VAL A 512 25.56 -16.28 17.59
C VAL A 512 24.63 -15.41 18.44
N LEU A 513 23.49 -15.02 17.87
CA LEU A 513 22.53 -14.12 18.50
C LEU A 513 21.26 -14.88 18.88
N ALA A 514 20.63 -14.46 19.96
CA ALA A 514 19.33 -14.96 20.41
C ALA A 514 18.35 -13.80 20.62
N VAL A 515 17.06 -14.09 20.46
CA VAL A 515 15.96 -13.13 20.68
C VAL A 515 15.57 -13.11 22.14
N ASP A 516 15.59 -11.92 22.75
CA ASP A 516 14.93 -11.65 24.03
C ASP A 516 13.55 -11.02 23.74
N GLN A 517 12.48 -11.80 23.93
CA GLN A 517 11.10 -11.36 23.65
C GLN A 517 10.60 -10.32 24.67
N GLU A 518 11.08 -10.35 25.92
CA GLU A 518 10.65 -9.41 26.96
C GLU A 518 11.25 -8.04 26.73
N ARG A 519 12.56 -7.99 26.43
CA ARG A 519 13.29 -6.74 26.15
C ARG A 519 13.17 -6.27 24.70
N LYS A 520 12.53 -7.06 23.83
CA LYS A 520 12.40 -6.82 22.38
C LYS A 520 13.75 -6.48 21.72
N CYS A 521 14.79 -7.23 22.06
CA CYS A 521 16.13 -7.01 21.53
C CYS A 521 16.84 -8.33 21.24
N LEU A 522 17.85 -8.27 20.36
CA LEU A 522 18.80 -9.37 20.22
C LEU A 522 19.90 -9.26 21.26
N TYR A 523 20.46 -10.40 21.71
CA TYR A 523 21.67 -10.43 22.53
C TYR A 523 22.64 -11.50 22.04
N SER A 524 23.93 -11.30 22.30
CA SER A 524 24.96 -12.30 22.02
C SER A 524 24.86 -13.44 23.02
N VAL A 525 24.81 -14.69 22.53
CA VAL A 525 24.76 -15.88 23.39
C VAL A 525 26.03 -15.99 24.25
N SER A 526 27.16 -15.40 23.82
CA SER A 526 28.41 -15.38 24.59
C SER A 526 28.44 -14.35 25.72
N ASP A 527 27.53 -13.36 25.74
CA ASP A 527 27.57 -12.25 26.69
C ASP A 527 26.66 -12.55 27.90
N SER A 528 27.26 -12.73 29.07
CA SER A 528 26.53 -13.00 30.33
C SER A 528 25.56 -11.89 30.73
N ASN A 529 25.84 -10.63 30.33
CA ASN A 529 25.02 -9.46 30.66
C ASN A 529 23.79 -9.25 29.75
N LYS A 530 23.56 -10.10 28.72
CA LYS A 530 22.46 -9.96 27.74
C LYS A 530 22.30 -8.52 27.24
N ALA A 531 23.40 -7.88 26.84
CA ALA A 531 23.36 -6.51 26.34
C ALA A 531 22.59 -6.45 24.99
N PRO A 532 21.79 -5.40 24.75
CA PRO A 532 21.02 -5.27 23.52
C PRO A 532 21.96 -5.04 22.33
N TRP A 533 21.92 -5.96 21.37
CA TRP A 533 22.67 -5.91 20.14
C TRP A 533 22.00 -4.97 19.14
N LYS A 534 22.78 -4.03 18.60
CA LYS A 534 22.35 -3.12 17.53
C LYS A 534 22.91 -3.59 16.20
N LEU A 535 22.11 -3.41 15.13
CA LEU A 535 22.49 -3.77 13.78
C LEU A 535 23.75 -2.99 13.32
N PRO A 536 24.89 -3.66 13.04
CA PRO A 536 26.11 -3.00 12.59
C PRO A 536 26.01 -2.51 11.15
N ALA A 537 26.79 -1.48 10.79
CA ALA A 537 26.78 -0.89 9.44
C ALA A 537 27.41 -1.77 8.34
N LYS A 538 28.13 -2.83 8.70
CA LYS A 538 28.78 -3.78 7.76
C LYS A 538 28.68 -5.19 8.33
N GLY A 539 28.88 -6.23 7.50
CA GLY A 539 28.89 -7.63 7.91
C GLY A 539 27.80 -8.47 7.25
N VAL A 540 27.77 -9.76 7.57
CA VAL A 540 26.81 -10.72 7.02
C VAL A 540 25.93 -11.25 8.14
N LEU A 541 24.61 -11.04 8.02
CA LEU A 541 23.60 -11.58 8.92
C LEU A 541 22.94 -12.81 8.27
N ARG A 542 22.99 -13.94 8.97
CA ARG A 542 22.26 -15.16 8.61
C ARG A 542 21.15 -15.38 9.62
N ALA A 543 19.92 -15.61 9.16
CA ALA A 543 18.79 -15.91 10.02
C ALA A 543 17.75 -16.77 9.29
N THR A 544 17.12 -17.69 10.00
CA THR A 544 15.92 -18.41 9.53
C THR A 544 14.69 -17.79 10.16
N ALA A 545 13.69 -17.45 9.36
CA ALA A 545 12.42 -16.90 9.85
C ALA A 545 11.31 -17.94 9.68
N THR A 546 10.56 -18.17 10.75
CA THR A 546 9.35 -19.00 10.75
C THR A 546 8.14 -18.11 11.05
N PHE A 547 7.01 -18.40 10.43
CA PHE A 547 5.77 -17.67 10.60
C PHE A 547 5.30 -17.75 12.05
N THR A 548 4.94 -16.59 12.60
CA THR A 548 4.19 -16.50 13.86
C THR A 548 2.97 -15.64 13.62
N ALA A 549 1.82 -16.10 14.11
CA ALA A 549 0.60 -15.35 13.91
C ALA A 549 0.64 -14.04 14.71
N PRO A 550 0.43 -12.87 14.07
CA PRO A 550 0.47 -11.59 14.76
C PRO A 550 -0.66 -11.49 15.79
N PRO A 551 -0.45 -10.77 16.91
CA PRO A 551 -1.50 -10.59 17.91
C PRO A 551 -2.66 -9.76 17.35
N LEU A 552 -3.89 -10.17 17.67
CA LEU A 552 -5.10 -9.41 17.34
C LEU A 552 -5.18 -8.15 18.23
N SER A 553 -5.03 -6.96 17.65
CA SER A 553 -5.27 -5.70 18.36
C SER A 553 -6.78 -5.39 18.35
N ARG A 554 -7.47 -5.50 19.49
CA ARG A 554 -8.91 -5.19 19.62
C ARG A 554 -9.22 -3.70 19.86
N GLY A 555 -8.25 -2.82 19.64
CA GLY A 555 -8.38 -1.37 19.87
C GLY A 555 -7.95 -0.56 18.65
N PRO A 556 -8.19 0.77 18.67
CA PRO A 556 -7.77 1.66 17.59
C PRO A 556 -6.27 1.46 17.36
N VAL A 557 -5.92 1.11 16.13
CA VAL A 557 -4.55 0.80 15.74
C VAL A 557 -3.69 2.06 15.93
N PRO A 558 -2.78 2.13 16.92
CA PRO A 558 -2.17 3.40 17.35
C PRO A 558 -1.28 4.07 16.31
N TRP A 559 -0.90 3.34 15.27
CA TRP A 559 0.01 3.82 14.24
C TRP A 559 -0.68 4.32 12.97
N LEU A 560 -2.02 4.16 12.85
CA LEU A 560 -2.78 4.61 11.67
C LEU A 560 -3.62 5.86 12.00
N ASP A 561 -2.96 7.01 11.95
CA ASP A 561 -3.58 8.33 12.16
C ASP A 561 -4.50 8.74 10.99
N GLU A 562 -5.41 9.68 11.23
CA GLU A 562 -6.26 10.27 10.18
C GLU A 562 -5.43 10.88 9.04
N ALA A 563 -4.28 11.47 9.35
CA ALA A 563 -3.36 12.02 8.36
C ALA A 563 -2.78 10.92 7.43
N SER A 564 -2.44 9.75 8.00
CA SER A 564 -1.97 8.59 7.24
C SER A 564 -3.08 8.02 6.36
N CYS A 565 -4.32 7.92 6.89
CA CYS A 565 -5.49 7.54 6.09
C CYS A 565 -5.73 8.51 4.93
N LEU A 566 -5.64 9.82 5.15
CA LEU A 566 -5.74 10.82 4.09
C LEU A 566 -4.63 10.67 3.06
N GLY A 567 -3.39 10.43 3.47
CA GLY A 567 -2.26 10.18 2.55
C GLY A 567 -2.53 8.99 1.63
N LEU A 568 -3.04 7.88 2.17
CA LEU A 568 -3.42 6.70 1.39
C LEU A 568 -4.59 6.99 0.44
N ILE A 569 -5.61 7.70 0.92
CA ILE A 569 -6.77 8.10 0.10
C ILE A 569 -6.34 9.01 -1.05
N GLN A 570 -5.46 9.98 -0.81
CA GLN A 570 -4.95 10.89 -1.84
C GLN A 570 -4.16 10.14 -2.91
N LEU A 571 -3.41 9.10 -2.52
CA LEU A 571 -2.72 8.22 -3.47
C LEU A 571 -3.71 7.47 -4.36
N VAL A 572 -4.78 6.92 -3.79
CA VAL A 572 -5.85 6.27 -4.57
C VAL A 572 -6.55 7.26 -5.50
N LYS A 573 -6.88 8.47 -5.03
CA LYS A 573 -7.57 9.51 -5.83
C LYS A 573 -6.81 9.98 -7.06
N ARG A 574 -5.50 9.76 -7.11
CA ARG A 574 -4.65 10.14 -8.26
C ARG A 574 -4.68 9.14 -9.39
N GLY A 575 -5.27 7.95 -9.18
CA GLY A 575 -5.51 7.02 -10.27
C GLY A 575 -6.39 7.70 -11.34
N PHE A 576 -5.86 7.81 -12.56
CA PHE A 576 -6.55 8.50 -13.66
C PHE A 576 -7.82 7.75 -14.12
N SER A 577 -7.93 6.45 -13.86
CA SER A 577 -9.10 5.62 -14.16
C SER A 577 -9.67 4.94 -12.93
N SER A 578 -10.99 4.65 -12.94
CA SER A 578 -11.64 3.90 -11.85
C SER A 578 -11.02 2.53 -11.63
N ARG A 579 -10.57 1.85 -12.69
CA ARG A 579 -9.88 0.55 -12.58
C ARG A 579 -8.55 0.70 -11.84
N ASP A 580 -7.79 1.74 -12.14
CA ASP A 580 -6.51 2.01 -11.52
C ASP A 580 -6.67 2.33 -10.04
N MET A 581 -7.63 3.19 -9.70
CA MET A 581 -7.99 3.51 -8.31
C MET A 581 -8.34 2.24 -7.53
N MET A 582 -9.10 1.30 -8.12
CA MET A 582 -9.45 0.04 -7.46
C MET A 582 -8.24 -0.89 -7.26
N SER A 583 -7.32 -0.96 -8.23
CA SER A 583 -6.09 -1.75 -8.09
C SER A 583 -5.17 -1.20 -6.99
N LEU A 584 -5.04 0.13 -6.90
CA LEU A 584 -4.30 0.79 -5.83
C LEU A 584 -4.98 0.58 -4.48
N LEU A 585 -6.32 0.61 -4.44
CA LEU A 585 -7.07 0.33 -3.23
C LEU A 585 -6.86 -1.11 -2.76
N ASP A 586 -6.91 -2.11 -3.65
CA ASP A 586 -6.64 -3.51 -3.31
C ASP A 586 -5.24 -3.69 -2.71
N LEU A 587 -4.26 -2.92 -3.20
CA LEU A 587 -2.90 -2.93 -2.67
C LEU A 587 -2.78 -2.24 -1.30
N VAL A 588 -3.43 -1.08 -1.13
CA VAL A 588 -3.51 -0.35 0.14
C VAL A 588 -4.15 -1.22 1.21
N LEU A 589 -5.25 -1.90 0.87
CA LEU A 589 -6.02 -2.71 1.81
C LEU A 589 -5.39 -4.08 2.11
N ALA A 590 -4.36 -4.51 1.39
CA ALA A 590 -3.73 -5.81 1.61
C ALA A 590 -3.24 -5.98 3.07
N ASP A 591 -2.44 -5.02 3.56
CA ASP A 591 -1.77 -5.09 4.88
C ASP A 591 -2.45 -4.25 5.96
N LEU A 592 -3.52 -3.52 5.63
CA LEU A 592 -4.22 -2.68 6.58
C LEU A 592 -5.23 -3.47 7.40
N HIS A 593 -5.25 -3.14 8.69
CA HIS A 593 -6.25 -3.57 9.65
C HIS A 593 -6.98 -2.30 10.09
N LEU A 594 -8.29 -2.23 9.87
CA LEU A 594 -9.10 -1.03 10.02
C LEU A 594 -10.21 -1.23 11.06
N THR A 595 -10.47 -0.19 11.85
CA THR A 595 -11.69 -0.08 12.66
C THR A 595 -12.88 0.30 11.79
N THR A 596 -14.12 0.11 12.27
CA THR A 596 -15.33 0.50 11.52
C THR A 596 -15.42 2.02 11.32
N THR A 597 -14.85 2.81 12.23
CA THR A 597 -14.76 4.28 12.13
C THR A 597 -13.78 4.68 11.02
N GLN A 598 -12.60 4.07 10.98
CA GLN A 598 -11.63 4.28 9.88
C GLN A 598 -12.19 3.82 8.53
N ALA A 599 -12.89 2.68 8.47
CA ALA A 599 -13.53 2.23 7.24
C ALA A 599 -14.61 3.22 6.76
N THR A 600 -15.40 3.79 7.67
CA THR A 600 -16.36 4.87 7.35
C THR A 600 -15.65 6.09 6.78
N PHE A 601 -14.47 6.44 7.30
CA PHE A 601 -13.65 7.53 6.78
C PHE A 601 -13.22 7.28 5.32
N PHE A 602 -12.76 6.07 4.99
CA PHE A 602 -12.45 5.68 3.60
C PHE A 602 -13.68 5.78 2.69
N ILE A 603 -14.85 5.34 3.16
CA ILE A 603 -16.11 5.41 2.40
C ILE A 603 -16.48 6.85 2.08
N ASN A 604 -16.50 7.73 3.09
CA ASN A 604 -16.91 9.13 2.91
C ASN A 604 -16.03 9.87 1.88
N HIS A 605 -14.74 9.53 1.79
CA HIS A 605 -13.81 10.22 0.90
C HIS A 605 -13.68 9.61 -0.50
N LEU A 606 -13.92 8.29 -0.66
CA LEU A 606 -13.75 7.57 -1.93
C LEU A 606 -15.07 7.29 -2.66
N HIS A 607 -16.21 7.23 -1.95
CA HIS A 607 -17.53 7.00 -2.55
C HIS A 607 -17.87 7.97 -3.70
N PRO A 608 -17.50 9.26 -3.69
CA PRO A 608 -17.79 10.14 -4.83
C PRO A 608 -17.12 9.71 -6.15
N LEU A 609 -16.04 8.93 -6.07
CA LEU A 609 -15.20 8.54 -7.21
C LEU A 609 -15.34 7.05 -7.58
N LEU A 610 -15.74 6.22 -6.62
CA LEU A 610 -15.81 4.77 -6.74
C LEU A 610 -17.18 4.24 -6.30
N PRO A 611 -17.70 3.18 -6.94
CA PRO A 611 -18.98 2.60 -6.57
C PRO A 611 -18.92 2.04 -5.13
N LYS A 612 -19.85 2.52 -4.28
CA LYS A 612 -19.97 2.14 -2.85
C LYS A 612 -19.86 0.65 -2.59
N MET A 613 -20.53 -0.14 -3.44
CA MET A 613 -20.60 -1.60 -3.33
C MET A 613 -19.23 -2.26 -3.46
N GLU A 614 -18.39 -1.75 -4.35
CA GLU A 614 -17.04 -2.33 -4.55
C GLU A 614 -16.08 -1.94 -3.44
N LEU A 615 -16.27 -0.75 -2.87
CA LEU A 615 -15.51 -0.25 -1.73
C LEU A 615 -15.85 -1.05 -0.46
N LEU A 616 -17.14 -1.26 -0.18
CA LEU A 616 -17.60 -2.02 0.98
C LEU A 616 -17.06 -3.45 1.00
N GLY A 617 -17.19 -4.18 -0.11
CA GLY A 617 -16.72 -5.58 -0.15
C GLY A 617 -15.20 -5.75 -0.10
N ARG A 618 -14.42 -4.71 -0.43
CA ARG A 618 -12.95 -4.72 -0.30
C ARG A 618 -12.46 -4.30 1.08
N LEU A 619 -13.15 -3.38 1.73
CA LEU A 619 -12.87 -2.99 3.12
C LEU A 619 -13.23 -4.13 4.09
N TRP A 620 -14.18 -4.99 3.72
CA TRP A 620 -14.71 -6.05 4.59
C TRP A 620 -13.64 -6.94 5.25
N PRO A 621 -12.68 -7.55 4.52
CA PRO A 621 -11.67 -8.43 5.13
C PRO A 621 -10.62 -7.68 5.97
N CYS A 622 -10.69 -6.34 6.02
CA CYS A 622 -9.76 -5.50 6.77
C CYS A 622 -10.31 -5.10 8.14
N LEU A 623 -11.61 -5.33 8.40
CA LEU A 623 -12.27 -4.90 9.63
C LEU A 623 -11.82 -5.74 10.83
N ILE A 624 -11.25 -5.07 11.85
CA ILE A 624 -10.81 -5.72 13.10
C ILE A 624 -11.94 -5.80 14.12
N ASP A 625 -12.78 -4.76 14.17
CA ASP A 625 -13.84 -4.60 15.17
C ASP A 625 -15.06 -5.44 14.78
N GLY A 626 -14.94 -6.76 14.93
CA GLY A 626 -15.97 -7.75 14.59
C GLY A 626 -17.33 -7.46 15.23
N ASP A 627 -17.35 -6.78 16.38
CA ASP A 627 -18.55 -6.51 17.16
C ASP A 627 -19.47 -5.46 16.53
N ASN A 628 -18.89 -4.48 15.84
CA ASN A 628 -19.61 -3.35 15.25
C ASN A 628 -19.88 -3.54 13.75
N VAL A 629 -19.44 -4.65 13.15
CA VAL A 629 -19.54 -4.90 11.70
C VAL A 629 -20.98 -4.92 11.21
N PHE A 630 -21.91 -5.50 11.98
CA PHE A 630 -23.32 -5.56 11.59
C PHE A 630 -23.97 -4.17 11.60
N ALA A 631 -23.73 -3.37 12.64
CA ALA A 631 -24.22 -1.99 12.73
C ALA A 631 -23.63 -1.12 11.61
N PHE A 632 -22.35 -1.30 11.30
CA PHE A 632 -21.68 -0.64 10.18
C PHE A 632 -22.33 -0.98 8.83
N LEU A 633 -22.67 -2.25 8.59
CA LEU A 633 -23.34 -2.67 7.36
C LEU A 633 -24.75 -2.06 7.23
N GLN A 634 -25.48 -1.95 8.34
CA GLN A 634 -26.81 -1.31 8.36
C GLN A 634 -26.74 0.19 8.11
N GLN A 635 -25.73 0.88 8.67
CA GLN A 635 -25.55 2.31 8.47
C GLN A 635 -25.23 2.66 7.01
N HIS A 636 -24.46 1.79 6.33
CA HIS A 636 -23.94 2.07 4.99
C HIS A 636 -24.68 1.37 3.86
N SER A 637 -25.64 0.48 4.10
CA SER A 637 -26.31 -0.25 3.02
C SER A 637 -27.75 -0.60 3.32
N THR A 638 -28.60 -0.48 2.30
CA THR A 638 -29.98 -1.01 2.35
C THR A 638 -29.98 -2.55 2.27
N GLN A 639 -31.05 -3.20 2.70
CA GLN A 639 -31.17 -4.66 2.65
C GLN A 639 -30.95 -5.24 1.24
N SER A 640 -31.47 -4.54 0.21
CA SER A 640 -31.28 -4.95 -1.19
C SER A 640 -29.81 -4.88 -1.65
N GLU A 641 -29.06 -3.89 -1.15
CA GLU A 641 -27.63 -3.75 -1.42
C GLU A 641 -26.83 -4.80 -0.66
N GLN A 642 -27.20 -5.11 0.59
CA GLN A 642 -26.56 -6.18 1.35
C GLN A 642 -26.62 -7.52 0.62
N TRP A 643 -27.77 -7.87 0.02
CA TRP A 643 -27.89 -9.11 -0.75
C TRP A 643 -27.02 -9.10 -2.01
N ARG A 644 -26.94 -7.97 -2.72
CA ARG A 644 -26.04 -7.82 -3.87
C ARG A 644 -24.56 -7.90 -3.47
N LEU A 645 -24.19 -7.41 -2.29
CA LEU A 645 -22.83 -7.56 -1.75
C LEU A 645 -22.50 -9.04 -1.53
N ILE A 646 -23.42 -9.79 -0.90
CA ILE A 646 -23.23 -11.21 -0.63
C ILE A 646 -23.14 -12.01 -1.93
N ASP A 647 -23.98 -11.71 -2.93
CA ASP A 647 -23.96 -12.36 -4.24
C ASP A 647 -22.63 -12.09 -4.99
N ARG A 648 -22.12 -10.87 -4.92
CA ARG A 648 -20.91 -10.45 -5.66
C ARG A 648 -19.59 -10.88 -5.01
N PHE A 649 -19.48 -10.76 -3.69
CA PHE A 649 -18.25 -11.06 -2.94
C PHE A 649 -18.24 -12.49 -2.38
N GLY A 650 -19.39 -13.14 -2.37
CA GLY A 650 -19.58 -14.48 -1.86
C GLY A 650 -19.94 -14.50 -0.37
N PRO A 651 -20.69 -15.53 0.07
CA PRO A 651 -21.13 -15.66 1.46
C PRO A 651 -19.96 -15.87 2.42
N VAL A 652 -18.86 -16.50 1.99
CA VAL A 652 -17.70 -16.78 2.85
C VAL A 652 -17.03 -15.49 3.33
N ILE A 653 -16.80 -14.53 2.44
CA ILE A 653 -16.18 -13.25 2.81
C ILE A 653 -17.10 -12.46 3.74
N MET A 654 -18.38 -12.36 3.37
CA MET A 654 -19.36 -11.58 4.12
C MET A 654 -19.71 -12.20 5.47
N GLN A 655 -19.62 -13.52 5.63
CA GLN A 655 -19.88 -14.21 6.89
C GLN A 655 -18.75 -14.00 7.92
N PHE A 656 -17.53 -13.73 7.46
CA PHE A 656 -16.38 -13.60 8.35
C PHE A 656 -16.50 -12.38 9.29
N SER A 657 -16.33 -12.64 10.58
CA SER A 657 -16.16 -11.64 11.64
C SER A 657 -15.12 -12.15 12.64
N THR A 658 -14.27 -11.26 13.13
CA THR A 658 -13.27 -11.57 14.17
C THR A 658 -13.92 -11.94 15.51
N ALA A 659 -15.16 -11.51 15.76
CA ALA A 659 -15.91 -11.82 16.97
C ALA A 659 -16.57 -13.21 16.92
N ASN A 660 -17.01 -13.65 15.74
CA ASN A 660 -17.61 -14.97 15.53
C ASN A 660 -16.98 -15.74 14.35
N PRO A 661 -15.85 -16.42 14.59
CA PRO A 661 -15.21 -17.27 13.59
C PRO A 661 -15.80 -18.69 13.52
N THR A 662 -16.78 -19.04 14.38
CA THR A 662 -17.28 -20.42 14.50
C THR A 662 -18.11 -20.80 13.27
N GLY A 663 -17.72 -21.84 12.53
CA GLY A 663 -18.43 -22.22 11.31
C GLY A 663 -17.61 -23.06 10.35
N HIS A 664 -18.23 -23.39 9.22
CA HIS A 664 -17.59 -24.08 8.10
C HIS A 664 -17.04 -23.07 7.10
N TRP A 665 -15.77 -23.22 6.72
CA TRP A 665 -15.04 -22.29 5.86
C TRP A 665 -14.46 -23.00 4.64
N ASN A 666 -14.62 -22.37 3.47
CA ASN A 666 -14.05 -22.83 2.21
C ASN A 666 -13.32 -21.65 1.54
N LEU A 667 -11.98 -21.69 1.57
CA LEU A 667 -11.11 -20.62 1.13
C LEU A 667 -10.35 -21.01 -0.14
N THR A 668 -10.69 -20.39 -1.26
CA THR A 668 -9.91 -20.46 -2.51
C THR A 668 -8.70 -19.54 -2.45
N LEU A 669 -7.49 -20.09 -2.30
CA LEU A 669 -6.25 -19.32 -2.10
C LEU A 669 -5.79 -18.51 -3.34
N ARG A 670 -6.36 -18.77 -4.52
CA ARG A 670 -6.18 -17.93 -5.71
C ARG A 670 -6.65 -16.48 -5.48
N ASP A 671 -7.66 -16.29 -4.63
CA ASP A 671 -8.17 -14.96 -4.27
C ASP A 671 -7.29 -14.36 -3.14
N PRO A 672 -6.70 -13.16 -3.33
CA PRO A 672 -5.94 -12.49 -2.27
C PRO A 672 -6.77 -12.24 -0.99
N ARG A 673 -8.08 -12.04 -1.11
CA ARG A 673 -8.96 -11.80 0.05
C ARG A 673 -9.09 -13.06 0.90
N HIS A 674 -9.21 -14.23 0.27
CA HIS A 674 -9.23 -15.51 0.99
C HIS A 674 -7.89 -15.84 1.64
N ARG A 675 -6.76 -15.48 1.01
CA ARG A 675 -5.44 -15.58 1.64
C ARG A 675 -5.34 -14.71 2.90
N LYS A 676 -5.89 -13.49 2.85
CA LYS A 676 -5.99 -12.61 4.02
C LYS A 676 -6.85 -13.24 5.13
N LEU A 677 -8.00 -13.83 4.79
CA LEU A 677 -8.84 -14.56 5.75
C LEU A 677 -8.07 -15.73 6.41
N ALA A 678 -7.30 -16.50 5.63
CA ALA A 678 -6.49 -17.59 6.18
C ALA A 678 -5.48 -17.10 7.24
N LEU A 679 -4.85 -15.93 7.02
CA LEU A 679 -3.96 -15.29 7.99
C LEU A 679 -4.71 -14.76 9.22
N TRP A 680 -5.94 -14.26 9.05
CA TRP A 680 -6.80 -13.90 10.18
C TRP A 680 -7.15 -15.12 11.05
N PHE A 681 -7.50 -16.26 10.45
CA PHE A 681 -7.75 -17.49 11.22
C PHE A 681 -6.50 -17.97 11.97
N ALA A 682 -5.30 -17.83 11.39
CA ALA A 682 -4.05 -18.11 12.09
C ALA A 682 -3.88 -17.24 13.34
N SER A 683 -4.21 -15.95 13.23
CA SER A 683 -4.14 -14.95 14.32
C SER A 683 -5.22 -15.18 15.39
N LEU A 684 -6.45 -15.51 14.97
CA LEU A 684 -7.54 -15.91 15.85
C LEU A 684 -7.22 -17.18 16.64
N ASN A 685 -6.64 -18.18 15.98
CA ASN A 685 -6.22 -19.39 16.66
C ASN A 685 -5.19 -19.08 17.75
N ALA A 686 -4.14 -18.32 17.42
CA ALA A 686 -3.11 -17.95 18.39
C ALA A 686 -3.69 -17.20 19.60
N HIS A 687 -4.64 -16.29 19.36
CA HIS A 687 -5.35 -15.58 20.42
C HIS A 687 -6.18 -16.53 21.29
N HIS A 688 -6.95 -17.43 20.68
CA HIS A 688 -7.78 -18.41 21.41
C HIS A 688 -6.94 -19.37 22.25
N THR A 689 -5.85 -19.90 21.70
CA THR A 689 -4.91 -20.77 22.44
C THR A 689 -4.26 -20.03 23.61
N SER A 690 -3.91 -18.74 23.41
CA SER A 690 -3.33 -17.89 24.47
C SER A 690 -4.33 -17.51 25.55
N ALA A 691 -5.61 -17.36 25.22
CA ALA A 691 -6.68 -17.14 26.20
C ALA A 691 -6.93 -18.41 27.03
N LEU A 692 -7.00 -19.58 26.40
CA LEU A 692 -7.21 -20.86 27.08
C LEU A 692 -6.04 -21.26 27.99
N SER A 693 -4.79 -21.03 27.55
CA SER A 693 -3.61 -21.34 28.37
C SER A 693 -3.59 -20.57 29.70
N ARG A 694 -4.09 -19.32 29.71
CA ARG A 694 -4.30 -18.55 30.95
C ARG A 694 -5.41 -19.12 31.85
N CYS A 695 -6.37 -19.83 31.26
CA CYS A 695 -7.49 -20.47 31.95
C CYS A 695 -7.27 -21.96 32.27
N GLN A 696 -6.10 -22.54 31.95
CA GLN A 696 -5.83 -23.99 31.96
C GLN A 696 -6.15 -24.71 33.27
N HIS A 697 -6.13 -24.03 34.42
CA HIS A 697 -6.55 -24.62 35.69
C HIS A 697 -8.03 -25.06 35.73
N LYS A 698 -8.84 -24.71 34.71
CA LYS A 698 -10.28 -24.98 34.66
C LYS A 698 -10.72 -25.96 33.55
N ARG A 699 -9.96 -26.15 32.45
CA ARG A 699 -10.42 -26.92 31.26
C ARG A 699 -9.30 -27.62 30.49
N THR A 700 -9.61 -28.78 29.90
CA THR A 700 -8.74 -29.47 28.93
C THR A 700 -8.83 -28.91 27.51
N ASP A 701 -7.79 -29.15 26.70
CA ASP A 701 -7.78 -28.76 25.28
C ASP A 701 -8.88 -29.51 24.50
N CYS A 702 -9.77 -28.75 23.87
CA CYS A 702 -10.87 -29.25 23.05
C CYS A 702 -10.53 -29.29 21.55
N SER A 703 -9.26 -29.11 21.17
CA SER A 703 -8.80 -29.19 19.79
C SER A 703 -8.78 -30.64 19.27
N GLN A 704 -9.10 -30.84 17.98
CA GLN A 704 -9.22 -32.18 17.36
C GLN A 704 -7.96 -33.05 17.51
N TYR A 705 -6.78 -32.42 17.59
CA TYR A 705 -5.48 -33.12 17.70
C TYR A 705 -4.73 -32.84 19.01
N GLY A 706 -5.35 -32.17 19.99
CA GLY A 706 -4.73 -31.89 21.29
C GLY A 706 -3.48 -31.01 21.24
N ARG A 707 -3.40 -30.09 20.26
CA ARG A 707 -2.25 -29.20 20.02
C ARG A 707 -2.61 -27.71 20.10
N GLY A 708 -3.78 -27.38 20.61
CA GLY A 708 -4.29 -26.01 20.66
C GLY A 708 -4.67 -25.41 19.30
N PHE A 709 -4.91 -26.24 18.27
CA PHE A 709 -5.42 -25.80 16.97
C PHE A 709 -6.92 -26.08 16.86
N HIS A 710 -7.76 -25.05 16.95
CA HIS A 710 -9.23 -25.17 16.99
C HIS A 710 -9.90 -25.37 15.62
N TRP A 711 -9.11 -25.75 14.62
CA TRP A 711 -9.53 -26.05 13.26
C TRP A 711 -9.80 -27.56 13.20
N ARG A 712 -10.92 -27.94 12.61
CA ARG A 712 -11.37 -29.34 12.50
C ARG A 712 -11.61 -29.68 11.04
N ASN A 713 -11.53 -30.97 10.74
CA ASN A 713 -11.89 -31.53 9.42
C ASN A 713 -11.16 -30.83 8.26
N VAL A 714 -9.89 -30.47 8.47
CA VAL A 714 -9.13 -29.67 7.50
C VAL A 714 -8.78 -30.50 6.25
N VAL A 715 -9.13 -29.96 5.10
CA VAL A 715 -8.88 -30.54 3.78
C VAL A 715 -8.24 -29.49 2.88
N PHE A 716 -7.12 -29.83 2.25
CA PHE A 716 -6.47 -29.01 1.23
C PHE A 716 -6.43 -29.77 -0.09
N ASN A 717 -7.06 -29.22 -1.14
CA ASN A 717 -7.20 -29.88 -2.46
C ASN A 717 -7.69 -31.33 -2.35
N GLN A 718 -8.76 -31.54 -1.59
CA GLN A 718 -9.39 -32.86 -1.31
C GLN A 718 -8.52 -33.85 -0.51
N LYS A 719 -7.35 -33.43 -0.01
CA LYS A 719 -6.50 -34.25 0.87
C LYS A 719 -6.60 -33.77 2.31
N ARG A 720 -6.80 -34.69 3.25
CA ARG A 720 -6.79 -34.37 4.69
C ARG A 720 -5.41 -33.88 5.11
N LEU A 721 -5.38 -32.77 5.84
CA LEU A 721 -4.14 -32.13 6.29
C LEU A 721 -4.25 -31.79 7.78
N GLN A 722 -3.18 -32.01 8.55
CA GLN A 722 -3.04 -31.42 9.88
C GLN A 722 -2.44 -30.02 9.72
N LEU A 723 -3.27 -28.99 9.83
CA LEU A 723 -2.83 -27.61 9.67
C LEU A 723 -1.94 -27.19 10.84
N THR A 724 -0.76 -26.70 10.55
CA THR A 724 0.20 -26.14 11.52
C THR A 724 0.71 -24.81 10.99
N TYR A 725 1.36 -24.00 11.85
CA TYR A 725 1.88 -22.69 11.43
C TYR A 725 2.91 -22.76 10.30
N THR A 726 3.58 -23.90 10.09
CA THR A 726 4.50 -24.11 8.97
C THR A 726 3.82 -24.07 7.60
N PHE A 727 2.51 -24.36 7.52
CA PHE A 727 1.74 -24.17 6.29
C PHE A 727 1.72 -22.70 5.83
N PHE A 728 1.81 -21.76 6.78
CA PHE A 728 1.82 -20.33 6.52
C PHE A 728 3.23 -19.76 6.27
N ASP A 729 4.30 -20.55 6.48
CA ASP A 729 5.67 -20.14 6.10
C ASP A 729 5.75 -19.81 4.61
N ARG A 730 5.11 -20.63 3.79
CA ARG A 730 4.95 -20.42 2.34
C ARG A 730 3.49 -20.66 1.95
N LEU A 731 2.63 -19.70 2.31
CA LEU A 731 1.21 -19.76 1.97
C LEU A 731 1.03 -20.03 0.46
N PRO A 732 0.37 -21.13 0.05
CA PRO A 732 0.17 -21.44 -1.36
C PRO A 732 -0.59 -20.33 -2.09
N ARG A 733 -0.22 -20.08 -3.36
CA ARG A 733 -0.89 -19.09 -4.21
C ARG A 733 -2.16 -19.62 -4.88
N ASP A 734 -2.37 -20.94 -4.87
CA ASP A 734 -3.53 -21.60 -5.47
C ASP A 734 -3.92 -22.84 -4.65
N GLY A 735 -5.15 -23.30 -4.84
CA GLY A 735 -5.76 -24.41 -4.12
C GLY A 735 -6.95 -23.99 -3.26
N VAL A 736 -7.67 -24.98 -2.76
CA VAL A 736 -8.87 -24.83 -1.93
C VAL A 736 -8.60 -25.41 -0.55
N LEU A 737 -8.74 -24.57 0.48
CA LEU A 737 -8.59 -24.92 1.89
C LEU A 737 -9.98 -24.93 2.55
N GLU A 738 -10.43 -26.11 2.96
CA GLU A 738 -11.72 -26.34 3.62
C GLU A 738 -11.48 -26.76 5.07
N PHE A 739 -12.22 -26.18 6.03
CA PHE A 739 -12.11 -26.52 7.45
C PHE A 739 -13.34 -26.05 8.23
N ASP A 740 -13.58 -26.68 9.38
CA ASP A 740 -14.49 -26.18 10.40
C ASP A 740 -13.70 -25.45 11.50
N TYR A 741 -14.12 -24.28 11.94
CA TYR A 741 -13.48 -23.57 13.05
C TYR A 741 -14.46 -23.50 14.22
N VAL A 742 -13.96 -23.76 15.44
CA VAL A 742 -14.79 -23.74 16.65
C VAL A 742 -14.16 -22.80 17.68
N SER A 743 -14.87 -21.75 18.09
CA SER A 743 -14.39 -20.87 19.16
C SER A 743 -14.46 -21.57 20.52
N PRO A 744 -13.35 -21.66 21.27
CA PRO A 744 -13.33 -22.28 22.59
C PRO A 744 -13.53 -21.26 23.74
N ILE A 745 -13.58 -19.96 23.44
CA ILE A 745 -13.73 -18.91 24.45
C ILE A 745 -15.19 -18.84 24.91
N ARG A 746 -15.42 -18.72 26.21
CA ARG A 746 -16.75 -18.58 26.81
C ARG A 746 -16.87 -17.36 27.73
N PRO A 747 -18.10 -16.89 28.03
CA PRO A 747 -18.32 -15.71 28.88
C PRO A 747 -17.71 -15.84 30.28
N GLU A 748 -17.72 -17.04 30.86
CA GLU A 748 -17.10 -17.33 32.16
C GLU A 748 -15.56 -17.32 32.15
N ASP A 749 -14.94 -17.33 30.97
CA ASP A 749 -13.49 -17.19 30.80
C ASP A 749 -13.13 -15.70 30.93
N LYS A 750 -13.42 -15.09 32.08
CA LYS A 750 -12.99 -13.74 32.44
C LYS A 750 -11.46 -13.69 32.37
N CYS A 751 -10.91 -13.29 31.22
CA CYS A 751 -9.51 -12.96 31.10
C CYS A 751 -9.28 -11.66 31.85
N VAL A 752 -8.95 -11.76 33.14
CA VAL A 752 -8.35 -10.66 33.91
C VAL A 752 -7.04 -10.31 33.22
N GLY A 753 -6.96 -9.16 32.56
CA GLY A 753 -5.70 -8.69 31.96
C GLY A 753 -5.76 -7.92 30.64
N ASP A 754 -6.93 -7.47 30.17
CA ASP A 754 -6.96 -6.45 29.10
C ASP A 754 -6.75 -5.05 29.75
N ILE A 755 -5.46 -4.72 30.00
CA ILE A 755 -4.85 -3.39 30.25
C ILE A 755 -5.30 -2.60 31.52
N PRO A 756 -4.38 -2.30 32.47
CA PRO A 756 -4.57 -1.18 33.40
C PRO A 756 -4.17 0.12 32.69
N LEU A 757 -5.13 0.77 32.05
CA LEU A 757 -5.07 2.21 31.78
C LEU A 757 -6.29 2.78 32.49
N GLU A 758 -6.00 3.67 33.43
CA GLU A 758 -6.95 4.42 34.25
C GLU A 758 -8.24 4.74 33.49
N SER A 759 -9.26 3.90 33.67
CA SER A 759 -10.63 4.22 33.29
C SER A 759 -11.16 5.20 34.32
N GLN A 760 -10.78 6.47 34.17
CA GLN A 760 -11.64 7.55 34.67
C GLN A 760 -12.90 7.56 33.82
N ASN A 761 -14.02 7.44 34.54
CA ASN A 761 -15.42 7.48 34.10
C ASN A 761 -15.99 6.12 33.70
N GLY A 762 -16.75 5.58 34.65
CA GLY A 762 -17.40 4.28 34.55
C GLY A 762 -18.50 4.24 33.50
N THR A 763 -18.43 3.20 32.68
CA THR A 763 -19.55 2.37 32.32
C THR A 763 -19.02 0.94 32.30
N GLU A 764 -19.33 0.18 33.36
CA GLU A 764 -19.25 -1.28 33.35
C GLU A 764 -20.17 -1.78 32.23
N SER A 765 -19.65 -1.94 31.01
CA SER A 765 -20.36 -2.71 29.98
C SER A 765 -20.15 -4.20 30.29
N ASP A 766 -20.75 -4.65 31.38
CA ASP A 766 -21.02 -6.06 31.62
C ASP A 766 -21.72 -6.62 30.36
N GLN A 767 -21.25 -7.76 29.86
CA GLN A 767 -21.84 -8.45 28.71
C GLN A 767 -23.23 -8.98 29.09
N THR A 768 -24.24 -8.11 29.05
CA THR A 768 -25.63 -8.42 29.37
C THR A 768 -26.19 -9.42 28.36
N ILE A 769 -26.82 -10.47 28.86
CA ILE A 769 -27.58 -11.44 28.05
C ILE A 769 -28.67 -10.67 27.31
N MET A 770 -28.85 -10.95 26.02
CA MET A 770 -29.84 -10.27 25.18
C MET A 770 -31.24 -10.49 25.73
N THR A 771 -32.07 -9.45 25.78
CA THR A 771 -33.49 -9.59 26.12
C THR A 771 -34.28 -10.20 24.96
N ASP A 772 -35.47 -10.76 25.24
CA ASP A 772 -36.30 -11.34 24.19
C ASP A 772 -36.79 -10.27 23.19
N ASP A 773 -37.01 -9.03 23.65
CA ASP A 773 -37.36 -7.89 22.81
C ASP A 773 -36.20 -7.47 21.89
N GLU A 774 -34.97 -7.45 22.40
CA GLU A 774 -33.77 -7.20 21.60
C GLU A 774 -33.53 -8.29 20.55
N LEU A 775 -33.86 -9.54 20.87
CA LEU A 775 -33.80 -10.65 19.93
C LEU A 775 -34.83 -10.50 18.82
N ALA A 776 -36.07 -10.14 19.17
CA ALA A 776 -37.11 -9.86 18.19
C ALA A 776 -36.72 -8.69 17.27
N ALA A 777 -36.15 -7.62 17.84
CA ALA A 777 -35.64 -6.48 17.08
C ALA A 777 -34.48 -6.88 16.14
N LEU A 778 -33.55 -7.74 16.59
CA LEU A 778 -32.47 -8.27 15.75
C LEU A 778 -33.01 -9.10 14.60
N LEU A 779 -33.96 -9.99 14.85
CA LEU A 779 -34.56 -10.83 13.81
C LEU A 779 -35.33 -9.98 12.79
N ALA A 780 -36.04 -8.95 13.24
CA ALA A 780 -36.69 -7.98 12.37
C ALA A 780 -35.67 -7.21 11.51
N GLN A 781 -34.54 -6.78 12.10
CA GLN A 781 -33.45 -6.11 11.39
C GLN A 781 -32.75 -6.99 10.35
N VAL A 782 -32.62 -8.29 10.60
CA VAL A 782 -32.11 -9.27 9.62
C VAL A 782 -33.14 -9.53 8.50
N GLY A 783 -34.41 -9.20 8.74
CA GLY A 783 -35.53 -9.54 7.85
C GLY A 783 -35.96 -11.00 7.96
N ALA A 784 -35.69 -11.64 9.12
CA ALA A 784 -36.07 -13.01 9.38
C ALA A 784 -37.56 -13.08 9.77
N GLU A 785 -38.41 -13.52 8.85
CA GLU A 785 -39.80 -13.86 9.14
C GLU A 785 -39.91 -15.32 9.63
N VAL A 786 -40.89 -15.60 10.48
CA VAL A 786 -41.21 -16.97 10.89
C VAL A 786 -41.60 -17.78 9.66
N CYS A 787 -40.77 -18.76 9.29
CA CYS A 787 -41.01 -19.52 8.08
C CYS A 787 -42.19 -20.48 8.21
N ALA A 788 -43.13 -20.39 7.26
CA ALA A 788 -44.13 -21.42 7.04
C ALA A 788 -43.47 -22.77 6.67
N ILE A 789 -44.22 -23.87 6.83
CA ILE A 789 -43.77 -25.25 6.58
C ILE A 789 -43.17 -25.43 5.16
N TYR A 790 -43.62 -24.63 4.19
CA TYR A 790 -43.14 -24.63 2.82
C TYR A 790 -42.58 -23.27 2.40
N VAL A 791 -41.32 -23.25 1.94
CA VAL A 791 -40.66 -22.05 1.38
C VAL A 791 -40.36 -22.27 -0.11
N PRO A 792 -40.97 -21.48 -1.03
CA PRO A 792 -40.70 -21.52 -2.46
C PRO A 792 -39.21 -21.31 -2.79
N VAL A 793 -38.72 -21.89 -3.89
CA VAL A 793 -37.29 -21.89 -4.27
C VAL A 793 -36.69 -20.47 -4.34
N HIS A 794 -37.43 -19.49 -4.86
CA HIS A 794 -36.99 -18.09 -4.91
C HIS A 794 -36.82 -17.47 -3.51
N LYS A 795 -37.65 -17.87 -2.52
CA LYS A 795 -37.50 -17.44 -1.12
C LYS A 795 -36.39 -18.21 -0.38
N ARG A 796 -35.96 -19.38 -0.88
CA ARG A 796 -34.83 -20.15 -0.29
C ARG A 796 -33.47 -19.46 -0.47
N GLN A 797 -33.31 -18.65 -1.53
CA GLN A 797 -32.12 -17.82 -1.70
C GLN A 797 -32.06 -16.73 -0.61
N ASN A 798 -33.19 -16.10 -0.28
CA ASN A 798 -33.27 -15.11 0.80
C ASN A 798 -32.84 -15.71 2.15
N LEU A 799 -33.16 -16.98 2.42
CA LEU A 799 -32.72 -17.66 3.64
C LEU A 799 -31.21 -17.81 3.75
N LYS A 800 -30.47 -17.99 2.63
CA LYS A 800 -29.00 -18.01 2.65
C LYS A 800 -28.45 -16.66 3.10
N TYR A 801 -29.01 -15.58 2.57
CA TYR A 801 -28.60 -14.21 2.93
C TYR A 801 -28.95 -13.88 4.37
N HIS A 802 -30.15 -14.26 4.83
CA HIS A 802 -30.55 -14.08 6.23
C HIS A 802 -29.63 -14.84 7.18
N LEU A 803 -29.15 -16.04 6.83
CA LEU A 803 -28.17 -16.77 7.65
C LEU A 803 -26.83 -16.02 7.77
N VAL A 804 -26.33 -15.44 6.68
CA VAL A 804 -25.07 -14.65 6.70
C VAL A 804 -25.24 -13.40 7.56
N LEU A 805 -26.33 -12.65 7.37
CA LEU A 805 -26.63 -11.46 8.18
C LEU A 805 -26.85 -11.79 9.66
N PHE A 806 -27.53 -12.91 9.94
CA PHE A 806 -27.72 -13.41 11.30
C PHE A 806 -26.38 -13.79 11.96
N HIS A 807 -25.49 -14.47 11.22
CA HIS A 807 -24.15 -14.83 11.71
C HIS A 807 -23.34 -13.61 12.16
N LEU A 808 -23.48 -12.49 11.45
CA LEU A 808 -22.87 -11.21 11.80
C LEU A 808 -23.56 -10.55 13.00
N ALA A 809 -24.90 -10.54 13.01
CA ALA A 809 -25.68 -9.89 14.05
C ALA A 809 -25.49 -10.53 15.43
N ILE A 810 -25.26 -11.85 15.48
CA ILE A 810 -25.07 -12.59 16.72
C ILE A 810 -23.63 -12.52 17.26
N ALA A 811 -22.67 -12.00 16.49
CA ALA A 811 -21.25 -12.16 16.77
C ALA A 811 -20.78 -11.52 18.09
N SER A 812 -21.37 -10.39 18.48
CA SER A 812 -21.06 -9.66 19.72
C SER A 812 -22.08 -9.88 20.83
N ARG A 813 -23.00 -10.83 20.64
CA ARG A 813 -24.16 -10.98 21.51
C ARG A 813 -24.12 -12.29 22.28
N ARG A 814 -24.87 -12.33 23.39
CA ARG A 814 -25.01 -13.50 24.26
C ARG A 814 -26.47 -13.92 24.30
N VAL A 815 -26.72 -15.21 24.07
CA VAL A 815 -28.07 -15.78 24.01
C VAL A 815 -28.19 -17.00 24.89
N LEU A 816 -29.42 -17.24 25.35
CA LEU A 816 -29.80 -18.47 26.03
C LEU A 816 -30.25 -19.54 25.04
N THR A 817 -30.29 -20.79 25.48
CA THR A 817 -30.71 -21.94 24.69
C THR A 817 -32.19 -21.82 24.30
N ARG A 818 -33.03 -21.29 25.21
CA ARG A 818 -34.44 -20.95 24.90
C ARG A 818 -34.58 -19.92 23.77
N GLN A 819 -33.65 -18.97 23.69
CA GLN A 819 -33.64 -17.94 22.65
C GLN A 819 -33.11 -18.50 21.33
N ALA A 820 -32.06 -19.31 21.37
CA ALA A 820 -31.58 -20.06 20.22
C ALA A 820 -32.70 -20.96 19.65
N HIS A 821 -33.52 -21.55 20.52
CA HIS A 821 -34.71 -22.30 20.10
C HIS A 821 -35.68 -21.43 19.28
N HIS A 822 -36.00 -20.23 19.78
CA HIS A 822 -36.86 -19.27 19.07
C HIS A 822 -36.28 -18.91 17.69
N VAL A 823 -34.96 -18.70 17.58
CA VAL A 823 -34.29 -18.46 16.30
C VAL A 823 -34.44 -19.64 15.33
N LEU A 824 -34.29 -20.89 15.79
CA LEU A 824 -34.42 -22.07 14.93
C LEU A 824 -35.82 -22.24 14.32
N GLN A 825 -36.85 -21.64 14.92
CA GLN A 825 -38.22 -21.64 14.37
C GLN A 825 -38.34 -20.78 13.10
N HIS A 826 -37.47 -19.78 12.94
CA HIS A 826 -37.44 -18.91 11.76
C HIS A 826 -36.86 -19.60 10.52
N PHE A 827 -36.23 -20.77 10.68
CA PHE A 827 -35.71 -21.57 9.56
C PHE A 827 -36.55 -22.84 9.35
N PRO A 828 -36.99 -23.12 8.11
CA PRO A 828 -37.86 -24.26 7.82
C PRO A 828 -37.10 -25.59 7.96
N LYS A 829 -37.80 -26.65 8.40
CA LYS A 829 -37.22 -28.00 8.60
C LYS A 829 -36.69 -28.62 7.30
N ASN A 830 -37.34 -28.33 6.17
CA ASN A 830 -37.05 -28.93 4.86
C ASN A 830 -35.93 -28.23 4.09
N TYR A 831 -35.36 -27.15 4.63
CA TYR A 831 -34.26 -26.44 4.00
C TYR A 831 -32.93 -27.04 4.46
N GLU A 832 -32.25 -27.70 3.53
CA GLU A 832 -31.02 -28.47 3.76
C GLU A 832 -30.04 -27.74 4.67
N SER A 833 -29.91 -28.22 5.92
CA SER A 833 -28.95 -27.76 6.92
C SER A 833 -29.04 -26.29 7.37
N GLY A 834 -30.12 -25.55 7.09
CA GLY A 834 -30.21 -24.14 7.55
C GLY A 834 -30.25 -24.01 9.07
N ARG A 835 -31.03 -24.87 9.74
CA ARG A 835 -31.06 -24.95 11.22
C ARG A 835 -29.71 -25.37 11.80
N LEU A 836 -29.03 -26.31 11.15
CA LEU A 836 -27.69 -26.74 11.52
C LEU A 836 -26.70 -25.55 11.45
N ARG A 837 -26.69 -24.80 10.34
CA ARG A 837 -25.81 -23.63 10.18
C ARG A 837 -26.13 -22.52 11.17
N ALA A 838 -27.40 -22.23 11.43
CA ALA A 838 -27.81 -21.26 12.44
C ALA A 838 -27.35 -21.69 13.85
N LEU A 839 -27.50 -22.97 14.20
CA LEU A 839 -27.04 -23.50 15.48
C LEU A 839 -25.52 -23.39 15.63
N VAL A 840 -24.76 -23.78 14.60
CA VAL A 840 -23.30 -23.67 14.59
C VAL A 840 -22.86 -22.21 14.74
N ALA A 841 -23.52 -21.27 14.05
CA ALA A 841 -23.26 -19.84 14.18
C ALA A 841 -23.47 -19.32 15.62
N MET A 842 -24.54 -19.79 16.29
CA MET A 842 -24.88 -19.40 17.65
C MET A 842 -24.03 -20.08 18.74
N HIS A 843 -23.33 -21.17 18.43
CA HIS A 843 -22.65 -22.00 19.45
C HIS A 843 -21.69 -21.21 20.35
N HIS A 844 -20.97 -20.23 19.79
CA HIS A 844 -20.07 -19.36 20.57
C HIS A 844 -20.80 -18.35 21.47
N ALA A 845 -22.05 -18.00 21.13
CA ALA A 845 -22.88 -17.01 21.80
C ALA A 845 -23.80 -17.62 22.87
N ILE A 846 -24.02 -18.94 22.82
CA ILE A 846 -24.85 -19.67 23.79
C ILE A 846 -24.15 -19.69 25.15
N VAL A 847 -24.84 -19.18 26.15
CA VAL A 847 -24.35 -19.02 27.52
C VAL A 847 -24.58 -20.30 28.34
N ASP A 848 -25.77 -20.88 28.25
CA ASP A 848 -26.27 -22.07 28.98
C ASP A 848 -26.08 -23.37 28.18
N LEU A 849 -24.84 -23.70 27.82
CA LEU A 849 -24.51 -24.90 27.03
C LEU A 849 -24.92 -26.22 27.70
N GLU A 850 -25.15 -26.22 29.01
CA GLU A 850 -25.76 -27.33 29.74
C GLU A 850 -27.12 -27.77 29.16
N CYS A 851 -27.88 -26.85 28.57
CA CYS A 851 -29.18 -27.13 27.96
C CYS A 851 -29.08 -27.46 26.45
N PHE A 852 -27.88 -27.55 25.89
CA PHE A 852 -27.66 -27.70 24.44
C PHE A 852 -28.34 -28.95 23.84
N GLY A 853 -28.58 -29.99 24.65
CA GLY A 853 -29.34 -31.19 24.25
C GLY A 853 -30.74 -30.87 23.69
N GLU A 854 -31.43 -29.87 24.26
CA GLU A 854 -32.77 -29.46 23.79
C GLU A 854 -32.75 -28.94 22.34
N LEU A 855 -31.64 -28.35 21.91
CA LEU A 855 -31.47 -27.84 20.54
C LEU A 855 -31.29 -28.99 19.55
N LEU A 856 -30.60 -30.05 19.95
CA LEU A 856 -30.35 -31.23 19.11
C LEU A 856 -31.64 -31.97 18.78
N GLU A 857 -32.57 -32.07 19.72
CA GLU A 857 -33.87 -32.71 19.50
C GLU A 857 -34.69 -32.02 18.39
N ARG A 858 -34.49 -30.71 18.20
CA ARG A 858 -35.22 -29.89 17.21
C ARG A 858 -34.61 -29.91 15.81
N LEU A 859 -33.43 -30.53 15.66
CA LEU A 859 -32.81 -30.80 14.37
C LEU A 859 -33.33 -32.12 13.77
N ALA A 860 -33.24 -32.24 12.45
CA ALA A 860 -33.46 -33.49 11.76
C ALA A 860 -32.41 -34.54 12.23
N VAL A 861 -32.81 -35.81 12.32
CA VAL A 861 -31.93 -36.92 12.71
C VAL A 861 -30.56 -36.91 12.01
N PRO A 862 -30.45 -36.75 10.68
CA PRO A 862 -29.14 -36.70 10.03
C PRO A 862 -28.29 -35.48 10.44
N ASP A 863 -28.92 -34.33 10.71
CA ASP A 863 -28.19 -33.12 11.10
C ASP A 863 -27.60 -33.21 12.51
N ARG A 864 -28.19 -34.02 13.41
CA ARG A 864 -27.68 -34.23 14.77
C ARG A 864 -26.26 -34.78 14.77
N SER A 865 -26.00 -35.79 13.94
CA SER A 865 -24.65 -36.38 13.79
C SER A 865 -23.62 -35.35 13.28
N ARG A 866 -24.05 -34.48 12.34
CA ARG A 866 -23.20 -33.45 11.75
C ARG A 866 -22.79 -32.38 12.75
N VAL A 867 -23.60 -32.09 13.77
CA VAL A 867 -23.23 -31.17 14.85
C VAL A 867 -21.95 -31.64 15.55
N TYR A 868 -21.86 -32.94 15.86
CA TYR A 868 -20.69 -33.51 16.54
C TYR A 868 -19.46 -33.54 15.63
N VAL A 869 -19.64 -33.78 14.33
CA VAL A 869 -18.53 -33.73 13.35
C VAL A 869 -17.96 -32.31 13.25
N THR A 870 -18.83 -31.29 13.15
CA THR A 870 -18.42 -29.88 12.97
C THR A 870 -17.92 -29.23 14.26
N LEU A 871 -18.62 -29.40 15.39
CA LEU A 871 -18.27 -28.74 16.64
C LEU A 871 -17.36 -29.61 17.54
N GLY A 872 -17.41 -30.94 17.42
CA GLY A 872 -16.70 -31.86 18.30
C GLY A 872 -17.46 -32.14 19.60
N TYR A 873 -17.37 -33.38 20.10
CA TYR A 873 -18.09 -33.83 21.29
C TYR A 873 -17.76 -33.03 22.56
N LEU A 874 -16.48 -32.71 22.81
CA LEU A 874 -16.07 -31.95 24.01
C LEU A 874 -16.66 -30.52 24.06
N ASN A 875 -17.04 -29.98 22.90
CA ASN A 875 -17.63 -28.65 22.78
C ASN A 875 -19.16 -28.62 22.92
N THR A 876 -19.83 -29.79 22.89
CA THR A 876 -21.30 -29.88 22.82
C THR A 876 -21.93 -30.81 23.86
N VAL A 877 -21.23 -31.85 24.30
CA VAL A 877 -21.80 -32.88 25.18
C VAL A 877 -21.90 -32.36 26.61
N MET A 878 -23.06 -32.62 27.24
CA MET A 878 -23.31 -32.35 28.64
C MET A 878 -23.01 -33.61 29.48
N PRO A 879 -22.07 -33.56 30.44
CA PRO A 879 -21.73 -34.71 31.30
C PRO A 879 -22.90 -35.27 32.12
N LEU A 880 -23.89 -34.44 32.46
CA LEU A 880 -25.06 -34.86 33.22
C LEU A 880 -26.06 -35.65 32.38
N ALA A 881 -26.02 -35.54 31.04
CA ALA A 881 -26.93 -36.19 30.09
C ALA A 881 -26.13 -36.92 29.00
N VAL A 882 -25.36 -37.94 29.39
CA VAL A 882 -24.48 -38.72 28.51
C VAL A 882 -25.14 -39.97 27.91
N ASP A 883 -26.42 -40.20 28.19
CA ASP A 883 -27.16 -41.39 27.75
C ASP A 883 -27.53 -41.33 26.25
N MET A 884 -26.51 -41.51 25.39
CA MET A 884 -26.56 -41.25 23.95
C MET A 884 -25.70 -42.26 23.16
N ASP A 885 -25.85 -42.23 21.84
CA ASP A 885 -24.98 -42.98 20.91
C ASP A 885 -23.74 -42.16 20.54
N PHE A 886 -22.57 -42.77 20.65
CA PHE A 886 -21.28 -42.18 20.30
C PHE A 886 -20.64 -42.92 19.13
N GLU A 887 -20.11 -42.17 18.18
CA GLU A 887 -19.21 -42.66 17.13
C GLU A 887 -17.86 -41.99 17.36
N VAL A 888 -16.88 -42.77 17.84
CA VAL A 888 -15.56 -42.28 18.24
C VAL A 888 -14.51 -42.79 17.27
N ASP A 889 -13.74 -41.88 16.69
CA ASP A 889 -12.59 -42.12 15.83
C ASP A 889 -11.30 -41.88 16.63
N PHE A 890 -10.52 -42.94 16.83
CA PHE A 890 -9.24 -42.89 17.55
C PHE A 890 -8.15 -42.14 16.77
N THR A 891 -8.41 -41.60 15.59
CA THR A 891 -7.47 -40.65 14.97
C THR A 891 -7.54 -39.24 15.56
N HIS A 892 -8.65 -38.88 16.23
CA HIS A 892 -8.85 -37.59 16.87
C HIS A 892 -8.58 -37.69 18.38
N GLU A 893 -7.77 -36.77 18.92
CA GLU A 893 -7.36 -36.79 20.34
C GLU A 893 -8.48 -36.29 21.28
N ASP A 894 -9.33 -35.36 20.82
CA ASP A 894 -10.48 -34.92 21.61
C ASP A 894 -11.51 -36.04 21.81
N GLU A 895 -11.72 -36.86 20.80
CA GLU A 895 -12.60 -38.04 20.87
C GLU A 895 -12.01 -39.16 21.74
N LYS A 896 -10.69 -39.35 21.74
CA LYS A 896 -10.02 -40.21 22.74
C LYS A 896 -10.21 -39.67 24.15
N MET A 897 -10.10 -38.36 24.33
CA MET A 897 -10.26 -37.73 25.63
C MET A 897 -11.70 -37.89 26.15
N LEU A 898 -12.69 -37.76 25.28
CA LEU A 898 -14.08 -38.11 25.57
C LEU A 898 -14.17 -39.57 26.04
N LEU A 899 -13.59 -40.52 25.31
CA LEU A 899 -13.64 -41.93 25.70
C LEU A 899 -13.00 -42.17 27.07
N ARG A 900 -11.83 -41.57 27.35
CA ARG A 900 -11.18 -41.65 28.67
C ARG A 900 -12.10 -41.14 29.78
N ALA A 901 -12.69 -39.95 29.57
CA ALA A 901 -13.64 -39.36 30.50
C ALA A 901 -14.89 -40.26 30.72
N LEU A 902 -15.41 -40.90 29.67
CA LEU A 902 -16.53 -41.84 29.79
C LEU A 902 -16.14 -43.15 30.50
N VAL A 903 -14.93 -43.65 30.30
CA VAL A 903 -14.40 -44.82 31.01
C VAL A 903 -14.20 -44.50 32.50
N ASP A 904 -13.62 -43.34 32.83
CA ASP A 904 -13.51 -42.86 34.21
C ASP A 904 -14.88 -42.77 34.89
N LEU A 905 -15.89 -42.28 34.16
CA LEU A 905 -17.26 -42.23 34.63
C LEU A 905 -17.84 -43.61 34.93
N SER A 906 -17.54 -44.59 34.08
CA SER A 906 -18.02 -45.97 34.24
C SER A 906 -17.40 -46.70 35.44
N ILE A 907 -16.22 -46.25 35.92
CA ILE A 907 -15.60 -46.76 37.14
C ILE A 907 -16.30 -46.16 38.38
N ALA A 908 -16.64 -44.87 38.33
CA ALA A 908 -17.24 -44.14 39.45
C ALA A 908 -18.75 -44.43 39.64
N CYS A 909 -19.43 -44.93 38.61
CA CYS A 909 -20.87 -45.14 38.58
C CYS A 909 -21.21 -46.52 38.00
N PRO A 910 -22.15 -47.31 38.57
CA PRO A 910 -22.54 -48.59 37.97
C PRO A 910 -23.27 -48.35 36.64
N MET A 911 -22.59 -48.57 35.50
CA MET A 911 -23.08 -48.26 34.15
C MET A 911 -22.69 -49.33 33.13
N ASP A 912 -23.38 -49.36 31.98
CA ASP A 912 -23.01 -50.18 30.82
C ASP A 912 -22.68 -49.31 29.58
N MET A 913 -21.55 -49.60 28.96
CA MET A 913 -21.21 -49.10 27.63
C MET A 913 -21.43 -50.23 26.63
N ILE A 914 -22.47 -50.14 25.80
CA ILE A 914 -22.92 -51.21 24.90
C ILE A 914 -22.41 -50.93 23.50
N ARG A 915 -21.53 -51.78 22.97
CA ARG A 915 -21.06 -51.68 21.58
C ARG A 915 -22.20 -51.90 20.58
N ILE A 916 -22.31 -51.03 19.58
CA ILE A 916 -23.30 -51.10 18.49
C ILE A 916 -22.58 -51.67 17.25
N ASP A 917 -22.47 -53.00 17.15
CA ASP A 917 -22.02 -53.65 15.91
C ASP A 917 -23.23 -53.97 15.01
N SER A 918 -23.09 -53.73 13.70
CA SER A 918 -24.15 -53.95 12.70
C SER A 918 -24.48 -55.42 12.44
N THR A 919 -23.76 -56.39 13.04
CA THR A 919 -23.93 -57.82 12.73
C THR A 919 -24.12 -58.74 13.94
N ARG A 920 -23.79 -58.32 15.19
CA ARG A 920 -24.05 -59.11 16.40
C ARG A 920 -24.31 -58.21 17.61
N SER A 921 -25.50 -58.34 18.19
CA SER A 921 -25.93 -57.73 19.45
C SER A 921 -25.31 -58.46 20.66
N THR A 922 -23.98 -58.49 20.76
CA THR A 922 -23.31 -58.92 21.99
C THR A 922 -23.06 -57.70 22.87
N ILE A 923 -23.62 -57.69 24.07
CA ILE A 923 -23.35 -56.68 25.11
C ILE A 923 -21.86 -56.83 25.50
N LEU A 924 -21.00 -56.08 24.84
CA LEU A 924 -19.58 -56.02 25.15
C LEU A 924 -19.37 -54.84 26.08
N ILE A 925 -19.01 -55.14 27.32
CA ILE A 925 -18.77 -54.16 28.38
C ILE A 925 -17.43 -53.47 28.12
N ILE A 926 -17.46 -52.27 27.56
CA ILE A 926 -16.27 -51.57 27.02
C ILE A 926 -15.20 -51.25 28.07
N TYR A 927 -15.55 -51.00 29.34
CA TYR A 927 -14.56 -50.75 30.40
C TYR A 927 -13.69 -51.97 30.75
N SER A 928 -14.09 -53.19 30.35
CA SER A 928 -13.24 -54.37 30.45
C SER A 928 -12.18 -54.44 29.33
N MET A 929 -12.35 -53.69 28.24
CA MET A 929 -11.45 -53.68 27.08
C MET A 929 -10.45 -52.53 27.07
N TYR A 930 -10.79 -51.39 27.69
CA TYR A 930 -9.95 -50.20 27.70
C TYR A 930 -9.77 -49.69 29.13
N GLN A 931 -8.52 -49.58 29.56
CA GLN A 931 -8.12 -48.77 30.70
C GLN A 931 -7.88 -47.34 30.22
N THR A 932 -7.94 -46.37 31.14
CA THR A 932 -7.70 -44.93 30.87
C THR A 932 -6.43 -44.67 30.07
N ASN A 933 -5.40 -45.51 30.27
CA ASN A 933 -4.10 -45.41 29.62
C ASN A 933 -3.92 -46.29 28.36
N THR A 934 -4.90 -47.11 27.96
CA THR A 934 -4.74 -48.14 26.91
C THR A 934 -5.61 -47.95 25.68
N VAL A 935 -6.07 -46.72 25.40
CA VAL A 935 -6.85 -46.42 24.18
C VAL A 935 -5.97 -46.59 22.93
N PRO A 936 -6.40 -47.36 21.91
CA PRO A 936 -5.64 -47.58 20.68
C PRO A 936 -5.30 -46.30 19.92
N ALA A 937 -4.25 -46.36 19.11
CA ALA A 937 -3.82 -45.22 18.30
C ALA A 937 -4.71 -44.96 17.07
N THR A 938 -5.40 -45.98 16.54
CA THR A 938 -6.25 -45.90 15.34
C THR A 938 -7.45 -46.84 15.45
N GLY A 939 -8.57 -46.49 14.83
CA GLY A 939 -9.78 -47.31 14.80
C GLY A 939 -11.04 -46.48 14.99
N ARG A 940 -12.20 -47.09 14.79
CA ARG A 940 -13.50 -46.49 15.08
C ARG A 940 -14.33 -47.42 15.94
N ILE A 941 -15.06 -46.85 16.89
CA ILE A 941 -16.00 -47.60 17.72
C ILE A 941 -17.33 -46.84 17.80
N CYS A 942 -18.42 -47.58 17.63
CA CYS A 942 -19.77 -47.09 17.88
C CYS A 942 -20.29 -47.76 19.15
N PHE A 943 -20.76 -46.98 20.10
CA PHE A 943 -21.33 -47.52 21.33
C PHE A 943 -22.44 -46.63 21.89
N ARG A 944 -23.36 -47.25 22.61
CA ARG A 944 -24.39 -46.57 23.40
C ARG A 944 -23.94 -46.53 24.85
N TYR A 945 -23.99 -45.35 25.46
CA TYR A 945 -23.75 -45.20 26.89
C TYR A 945 -25.10 -45.29 27.62
N VAL A 946 -25.24 -46.22 28.57
CA VAL A 946 -26.51 -46.46 29.28
C VAL A 946 -26.31 -46.48 30.79
N THR A 947 -27.14 -45.69 31.47
CA THR A 947 -27.22 -45.67 32.92
C THR A 947 -28.09 -46.77 33.49
N HIS A 948 -27.57 -47.53 34.47
CA HIS A 948 -28.39 -48.48 35.23
C HIS A 948 -29.40 -47.73 36.11
N GLN A 949 -30.68 -48.08 35.99
CA GLN A 949 -31.75 -47.43 36.74
C GLN A 949 -31.80 -47.79 38.25
N GLY A 950 -30.94 -48.71 38.72
CA GLY A 950 -31.02 -49.29 40.07
C GLY A 950 -30.35 -48.51 41.21
N GLY A 951 -29.59 -47.43 40.95
CA GLY A 951 -28.82 -46.68 41.96
C GLY A 951 -29.41 -45.30 42.33
N ASN A 952 -29.04 -44.75 43.50
CA ASN A 952 -29.50 -43.44 43.99
C ASN A 952 -29.11 -42.28 43.05
N ARG A 953 -30.12 -41.61 42.42
CA ARG A 953 -29.97 -40.57 41.38
C ARG A 953 -28.95 -39.48 41.65
N VAL A 954 -28.83 -39.10 42.90
CA VAL A 954 -27.95 -38.01 43.31
C VAL A 954 -26.47 -38.40 43.26
N ASP A 955 -26.14 -39.65 43.58
CA ASP A 955 -24.76 -40.12 43.67
C ASP A 955 -24.10 -40.23 42.30
N TRP A 956 -24.85 -40.69 41.29
CA TRP A 956 -24.36 -40.68 39.91
C TRP A 956 -24.25 -39.28 39.32
N LEU A 957 -25.15 -38.35 39.69
CA LEU A 957 -25.01 -36.94 39.29
C LEU A 957 -23.80 -36.25 39.96
N ARG A 958 -23.46 -36.62 41.20
CA ARG A 958 -22.19 -36.20 41.85
C ARG A 958 -20.98 -36.75 41.11
N ALA A 959 -20.98 -38.04 40.76
CA ALA A 959 -19.89 -38.66 39.99
C ALA A 959 -19.74 -38.01 38.59
N ARG A 960 -20.86 -37.79 37.88
CA ARG A 960 -20.88 -37.10 36.57
C ARG A 960 -20.34 -35.68 36.64
N ARG A 961 -20.60 -34.96 37.75
CA ARG A 961 -20.02 -33.63 37.96
C ARG A 961 -18.51 -33.69 38.08
N GLN A 962 -17.89 -34.70 38.68
CA GLN A 962 -16.43 -34.75 38.87
C GLN A 962 -15.62 -34.69 37.55
N ILE A 963 -16.24 -35.05 36.43
CA ILE A 963 -15.64 -35.08 35.08
C ILE A 963 -15.78 -33.72 34.37
N TYR A 964 -16.29 -32.69 35.07
CA TYR A 964 -16.53 -31.35 34.52
C TYR A 964 -15.30 -30.76 33.80
N GLY A 965 -14.07 -31.04 34.28
CA GLY A 965 -12.84 -30.44 33.76
C GLY A 965 -12.53 -30.75 32.30
N HIS A 966 -13.15 -31.79 31.75
CA HIS A 966 -12.92 -32.25 30.38
C HIS A 966 -13.77 -31.53 29.33
N PHE A 967 -14.88 -30.93 29.74
CA PHE A 967 -15.91 -30.39 28.84
C PHE A 967 -15.96 -28.87 28.88
N LEU A 968 -16.38 -28.27 27.79
CA LEU A 968 -16.47 -26.82 27.67
C LEU A 968 -17.45 -26.19 28.69
N CYS A 969 -18.54 -26.87 29.05
CA CYS A 969 -19.49 -26.40 30.07
C CYS A 969 -19.02 -26.62 31.53
N GLY A 970 -17.83 -27.19 31.73
CA GLY A 970 -17.37 -27.70 33.03
C GLY A 970 -17.38 -26.71 34.19
N GLY A 971 -16.97 -25.46 33.94
CA GLY A 971 -16.88 -24.43 34.99
C GLY A 971 -18.21 -24.13 35.68
N ARG A 972 -19.32 -24.15 34.92
CA ARG A 972 -20.68 -23.90 35.44
C ARG A 972 -21.23 -25.09 36.22
N LEU A 973 -20.91 -26.30 35.75
CA LEU A 973 -21.35 -27.54 36.38
C LEU A 973 -20.80 -27.71 37.82
N LYS A 974 -19.64 -27.10 38.12
CA LYS A 974 -19.01 -27.15 39.45
C LYS A 974 -19.83 -26.44 40.53
N GLY A 975 -20.56 -25.37 40.19
CA GLY A 975 -21.30 -24.53 41.14
C GLY A 975 -22.76 -24.93 41.36
N LEU A 976 -23.26 -25.95 40.66
CA LEU A 976 -24.67 -26.36 40.73
C LEU A 976 -24.99 -27.13 42.01
N SER A 977 -26.12 -26.80 42.63
CA SER A 977 -26.71 -27.60 43.72
C SER A 977 -27.19 -28.97 43.23
N ASP A 978 -27.34 -29.92 44.15
CA ASP A 978 -27.82 -31.27 43.83
C ASP A 978 -29.23 -31.26 43.20
N SER A 979 -30.10 -30.34 43.64
CA SER A 979 -31.44 -30.15 43.08
C SER A 979 -31.42 -29.58 41.66
N ALA A 980 -30.55 -28.59 41.39
CA ALA A 980 -30.41 -28.01 40.06
C ALA A 980 -29.80 -28.99 39.05
N ALA A 981 -28.82 -29.80 39.48
CA ALA A 981 -28.25 -30.87 38.66
C ALA A 981 -29.29 -31.94 38.29
N LEU A 982 -30.18 -32.29 39.23
CA LEU A 982 -31.31 -33.20 39.01
C LEU A 982 -32.30 -32.65 37.98
N ALA A 983 -32.65 -31.36 38.07
CA ALA A 983 -33.57 -30.71 37.13
C ALA A 983 -33.00 -30.68 35.70
N LEU A 984 -31.74 -30.28 35.55
CA LEU A 984 -31.04 -30.27 34.27
C LEU A 984 -30.91 -31.67 33.66
N ALA A 985 -30.60 -32.68 34.47
CA ALA A 985 -30.51 -34.07 33.99
C ALA A 985 -31.87 -34.71 33.68
N ALA A 986 -32.98 -34.12 34.14
CA ALA A 986 -34.34 -34.61 33.87
C ALA A 986 -34.98 -33.99 32.63
N GLY A 987 -34.31 -33.03 31.97
CA GLY A 987 -34.83 -32.38 30.75
C GLY A 987 -36.07 -31.51 30.98
N VAL A 988 -36.31 -31.02 32.19
CA VAL A 988 -37.48 -30.19 32.51
C VAL A 988 -37.10 -28.71 32.41
N GLY A 989 -37.71 -28.03 31.43
CA GLY A 989 -37.56 -26.60 31.19
C GLY A 989 -38.05 -25.74 32.36
N SER A 990 -37.12 -25.21 33.13
CA SER A 990 -37.20 -23.93 33.85
C SER A 990 -35.81 -23.65 34.41
N CYS A 991 -34.98 -22.96 33.65
CA CYS A 991 -33.72 -22.41 34.13
C CYS A 991 -33.93 -20.93 34.50
N ASP A 992 -34.67 -20.67 35.58
CA ASP A 992 -34.51 -19.43 36.34
C ASP A 992 -33.33 -19.61 37.29
N ILE A 993 -32.11 -19.58 36.75
CA ILE A 993 -30.90 -19.43 37.55
C ILE A 993 -30.61 -17.93 37.58
N THR A 994 -31.28 -17.22 38.49
CA THR A 994 -30.88 -15.87 38.87
C THR A 994 -29.52 -15.95 39.55
N THR A 995 -28.60 -15.10 39.09
CA THR A 995 -27.27 -14.89 39.66
C THR A 995 -27.39 -14.60 41.15
N GLY A 996 -26.83 -15.48 41.97
CA GLY A 996 -26.76 -15.31 43.42
C GLY A 996 -25.98 -14.04 43.78
N ASN A 997 -26.71 -13.00 44.17
CA ASN A 997 -26.15 -11.89 44.92
C ASN A 997 -25.86 -12.38 46.34
N SER A 998 -24.59 -12.26 46.73
CA SER A 998 -24.12 -12.46 48.09
C SER A 998 -24.85 -11.49 49.05
N SER A 999 -25.63 -12.04 49.97
CA SER A 999 -25.91 -11.36 51.24
C SER A 999 -25.88 -12.39 52.38
N ASN A 1000 -25.17 -12.01 53.43
CA ASN A 1000 -24.77 -12.81 54.59
C ASN A 1000 -25.95 -13.52 55.29
N PRO A 1001 -25.75 -14.70 55.89
CA PRO A 1001 -26.73 -15.25 56.82
C PRO A 1001 -26.57 -14.55 58.18
N VAL A 1002 -27.66 -13.95 58.66
CA VAL A 1002 -27.84 -13.66 60.08
C VAL A 1002 -28.81 -14.70 60.64
N ASP A 1003 -28.42 -15.29 61.76
CA ASP A 1003 -29.16 -16.24 62.58
C ASP A 1003 -30.63 -15.85 62.84
N GLY A 1004 -31.46 -16.88 63.03
CA GLY A 1004 -32.77 -16.74 63.68
C GLY A 1004 -33.76 -17.83 63.26
N GLY A 1005 -33.96 -18.82 64.12
CA GLY A 1005 -34.76 -20.01 63.82
C GLY A 1005 -36.28 -19.80 63.86
N ASN A 1006 -37.02 -20.73 63.27
CA ASN A 1006 -37.89 -21.65 64.01
C ASN A 1006 -38.58 -22.63 63.06
N SER A 1007 -38.86 -23.80 63.65
CA SER A 1007 -39.55 -24.98 63.15
C SER A 1007 -40.81 -24.74 62.31
N ALA A 1008 -41.04 -25.58 61.29
CA ALA A 1008 -41.94 -26.74 61.37
C ALA A 1008 -42.54 -27.12 60.00
N ALA A 1009 -42.67 -28.44 59.80
CA ALA A 1009 -43.70 -29.15 59.02
C ALA A 1009 -43.62 -29.20 57.47
N ILE A 1010 -43.05 -30.31 57.00
CA ILE A 1010 -43.55 -31.20 55.91
C ILE A 1010 -45.00 -31.67 56.27
N PRO A 1011 -45.95 -32.07 55.36
CA PRO A 1011 -45.79 -32.66 54.00
C PRO A 1011 -46.70 -32.11 52.88
N SER A 1012 -46.30 -32.23 51.61
CA SER A 1012 -46.61 -33.35 50.68
C SER A 1012 -45.93 -33.11 49.33
#